data_AF-A0A5C3EZ89-F1
#
_entry.id   AF-A0A5C3EZ89-F1
#
_cell.length_a   1.000
_cell.length_b   1.000
_cell.length_c   1.000
_cell.angle_alpha   90.00
_cell.angle_beta   90.00
_cell.angle_gamma   90.00
#
_symmetry.space_group_name_H-M   'P 1'
#
loop_
_entity.id
_entity.type
_entity.pdbx_description
1 polymer ?
#
loop_
_entity_poly.entity_id
_entity_poly.type
_entity_poly.pdbx_seq_one_letter_code
_entity_poly.pdbx_strand_id
1 'polypeptide(L)'
;MSAATHLLLRRSASAPRISTRLKAPPPLATRRSYAQPASAPPPGTPPPGSPPSQQQQPQWKPKPVLATAQTLTLFSPSPRGLLIALRSTLQGMTNLAARLGPLASNSASAAAPPDHDHVLLYSLSKDLPQQYLSEAVSLLRGVDPSNTEQQQQQQQGQQGLQQQGQQGQPQQQPSPRIARIGLLSAPLPSSLIPSNALEPGAAPISSPTLHSVSLSLLPGVNAVPFRSQIPGRAEIAVGRWPDRKPAWQQGTERRADLLDRAHRSTDTSAADEPAQHTDWRDIWGRENVDGAVPPELDALDPNSVLSLLFFTDPSPQGLIEGFTSRFPRSSVLGLHAPPTPFETGRDHTLLMTLPETSAGGRGGTDAQRGDKIHKDGAVGVALVANVDAQGQKASKEIARPSVEVRYEGLEPFGPRREVTSASGNIITELSSQNAAQQFLRDIQARSAPSAGSSASSTSTPLSANETRDIASTVKKEEAFYIGFFATETASTPLMVSPILSGHPSRGTLSVETEVDLGPGPRGEQGSMKIFAQFFHHPPAPVGASNSGDEGKVEAIEIPGPDASVWTSPRYLFLTSPPYGDSANAATAAAPAAKAAGDEAKKGNHQVFALPNLFIAASEKGWIAGRGAAGPSADQDAALQGGSINLRRDGSSIVECRIPKARVVLSLRGE
;
A
#
# COMPACT_ATOMS: atom_id res chain seq x y z
N MET A 1 -14.38 49.30 -41.07
CA MET A 1 -15.26 50.48 -41.15
C MET A 1 -16.44 50.13 -42.05
N SER A 2 -17.66 50.35 -41.53
CA SER A 2 -19.00 50.37 -42.16
C SER A 2 -19.47 49.15 -42.96
N ALA A 3 -20.49 48.39 -42.53
CA ALA A 3 -21.94 48.72 -42.47
C ALA A 3 -22.61 48.53 -43.87
N ALA A 4 -23.84 48.04 -44.07
CA ALA A 4 -24.95 47.68 -43.20
C ALA A 4 -26.04 46.91 -44.01
N THR A 5 -26.82 46.09 -43.29
CA THR A 5 -28.29 45.94 -43.30
C THR A 5 -29.11 45.83 -44.60
N HIS A 6 -29.90 44.74 -44.72
CA HIS A 6 -31.33 44.83 -45.09
C HIS A 6 -32.18 43.72 -44.44
N LEU A 7 -33.39 44.12 -44.06
CA LEU A 7 -34.38 43.47 -43.20
C LEU A 7 -35.70 43.35 -44.00
N LEU A 8 -36.54 42.33 -43.74
CA LEU A 8 -38.01 42.21 -43.96
C LEU A 8 -38.38 40.69 -43.98
N LEU A 9 -39.53 40.15 -43.56
CA LEU A 9 -40.54 40.40 -42.54
C LEU A 9 -41.54 39.19 -42.60
N ARG A 10 -41.95 38.65 -41.44
CA ARG A 10 -43.24 37.97 -41.11
C ARG A 10 -43.82 36.84 -41.99
N ARG A 11 -44.16 35.71 -41.34
CA ARG A 11 -45.58 35.31 -41.10
C ARG A 11 -45.73 34.23 -40.02
N SER A 12 -46.89 34.28 -39.37
CA SER A 12 -47.31 33.51 -38.19
C SER A 12 -48.02 32.21 -38.55
N ALA A 13 -47.99 31.21 -37.68
CA ALA A 13 -49.09 30.26 -37.50
C ALA A 13 -49.01 29.61 -36.11
N SER A 14 -50.18 29.40 -35.51
CA SER A 14 -50.41 29.03 -34.12
C SER A 14 -50.94 27.60 -33.97
N ALA A 15 -50.69 27.04 -32.77
CA ALA A 15 -51.41 25.97 -32.06
C ALA A 15 -51.30 24.50 -32.56
N PRO A 16 -51.59 23.46 -31.73
CA PRO A 16 -52.06 23.48 -30.32
C PRO A 16 -51.26 22.62 -29.32
N ARG A 17 -51.51 22.90 -28.03
CA ARG A 17 -51.13 22.11 -26.85
C ARG A 17 -51.91 20.79 -26.79
N ILE A 18 -51.23 19.68 -26.56
CA ILE A 18 -51.83 18.44 -26.03
C ILE A 18 -51.16 18.12 -24.69
N SER A 19 -51.96 18.22 -23.64
CA SER A 19 -51.63 17.81 -22.27
C SER A 19 -51.97 16.32 -22.14
N THR A 20 -50.96 15.48 -21.92
CA THR A 20 -51.18 14.11 -21.44
C THR A 20 -50.43 13.89 -20.14
N ARG A 21 -51.22 13.73 -19.09
CA ARG A 21 -50.83 13.48 -17.70
C ARG A 21 -50.55 11.98 -17.58
N LEU A 22 -49.28 11.57 -17.66
CA LEU A 22 -48.88 10.19 -17.41
C LEU A 22 -48.45 9.99 -15.95
N LYS A 23 -49.05 8.95 -15.37
CA LYS A 23 -49.01 8.51 -13.98
C LYS A 23 -47.61 8.00 -13.63
N ALA A 24 -47.06 8.44 -12.50
CA ALA A 24 -45.76 7.99 -12.02
C ALA A 24 -45.77 6.50 -11.63
N PRO A 25 -44.73 5.71 -11.96
CA PRO A 25 -44.55 4.36 -11.44
C PRO A 25 -43.95 4.38 -10.01
N PRO A 26 -44.12 3.31 -9.22
CA PRO A 26 -43.62 3.24 -7.85
C PRO A 26 -42.09 3.16 -7.80
N PRO A 27 -41.45 3.50 -6.66
CA PRO A 27 -39.99 3.56 -6.57
C PRO A 27 -39.37 2.16 -6.67
N LEU A 28 -38.45 2.01 -7.63
CA LEU A 28 -37.63 0.82 -7.81
C LEU A 28 -36.48 0.79 -6.79
N ALA A 29 -36.17 -0.42 -6.34
CA ALA A 29 -35.14 -0.76 -5.38
C ALA A 29 -33.73 -0.34 -5.82
N THR A 30 -32.87 -0.06 -4.83
CA THR A 30 -31.43 0.20 -4.97
C THR A 30 -30.76 -0.94 -5.74
N ARG A 31 -30.36 -0.68 -6.99
CA ARG A 31 -29.76 -1.68 -7.88
C ARG A 31 -28.25 -1.71 -7.63
N ARG A 32 -27.74 -2.83 -7.13
CA ARG A 32 -26.29 -3.14 -7.15
C ARG A 32 -25.95 -3.61 -8.55
N SER A 33 -25.03 -2.93 -9.22
CA SER A 33 -24.52 -3.34 -10.51
C SER A 33 -23.16 -4.00 -10.33
N TYR A 34 -23.09 -5.29 -10.64
CA TYR A 34 -21.84 -6.01 -10.84
C TYR A 34 -21.51 -5.93 -12.33
N ALA A 35 -20.24 -5.86 -12.71
CA ALA A 35 -19.82 -5.97 -14.11
C ALA A 35 -20.43 -7.25 -14.73
N GLN A 36 -21.25 -7.09 -15.77
CA GLN A 36 -21.88 -8.22 -16.44
C GLN A 36 -20.86 -8.99 -17.29
N PRO A 37 -20.76 -10.33 -17.16
CA PRO A 37 -20.03 -11.13 -18.13
C PRO A 37 -20.77 -11.13 -19.46
N ALA A 38 -20.03 -10.95 -20.56
CA ALA A 38 -20.58 -10.99 -21.91
C ALA A 38 -21.20 -12.37 -22.20
N SER A 39 -22.52 -12.40 -22.43
CA SER A 39 -23.22 -13.59 -22.92
C SER A 39 -23.14 -13.65 -24.45
N ALA A 40 -22.10 -14.28 -24.97
CA ALA A 40 -22.05 -14.71 -26.37
C ALA A 40 -21.72 -16.21 -26.42
N PRO A 41 -22.60 -17.07 -26.97
CA PRO A 41 -22.26 -18.48 -27.16
C PRO A 41 -21.27 -18.63 -28.35
N PRO A 42 -20.26 -19.50 -28.26
CA PRO A 42 -19.39 -19.79 -29.39
C PRO A 42 -20.14 -20.59 -30.48
N PRO A 43 -19.94 -20.29 -31.77
CA PRO A 43 -20.49 -21.09 -32.85
C PRO A 43 -19.60 -22.30 -33.11
N GLY A 44 -20.15 -23.52 -33.02
CA GLY A 44 -19.41 -24.73 -33.40
C GLY A 44 -20.02 -26.01 -32.87
N THR A 45 -21.05 -26.52 -33.54
CA THR A 45 -21.58 -27.88 -33.37
C THR A 45 -20.70 -28.88 -34.14
N PRO A 46 -20.08 -29.89 -33.50
CA PRO A 46 -19.49 -31.02 -34.22
C PRO A 46 -20.53 -32.12 -34.51
N PRO A 47 -20.31 -32.96 -35.53
CA PRO A 47 -21.28 -33.94 -36.01
C PRO A 47 -21.38 -35.19 -35.10
N PRO A 48 -22.51 -35.93 -35.15
CA PRO A 48 -22.76 -37.05 -34.24
C PRO A 48 -22.10 -38.33 -34.74
N GLY A 49 -21.31 -39.00 -33.88
CA GLY A 49 -20.87 -40.37 -34.16
C GLY A 49 -19.56 -40.81 -33.51
N SER A 50 -19.42 -40.75 -32.19
CA SER A 50 -18.32 -41.43 -31.48
C SER A 50 -18.76 -41.95 -30.11
N PRO A 51 -18.40 -43.20 -29.72
CA PRO A 51 -18.84 -43.84 -28.49
C PRO A 51 -18.15 -43.24 -27.24
N PRO A 52 -18.76 -43.38 -26.04
CA PRO A 52 -18.35 -42.65 -24.85
C PRO A 52 -17.03 -43.18 -24.28
N SER A 53 -15.96 -42.39 -24.41
CA SER A 53 -14.73 -42.56 -23.63
C SER A 53 -14.99 -42.13 -22.18
N GLN A 54 -14.62 -43.00 -21.25
CA GLN A 54 -14.71 -42.82 -19.80
C GLN A 54 -14.30 -41.41 -19.37
N GLN A 55 -15.25 -40.69 -18.78
CA GLN A 55 -15.00 -39.44 -18.07
C GLN A 55 -14.04 -39.71 -16.92
N GLN A 56 -12.77 -39.34 -17.12
CA GLN A 56 -11.85 -39.11 -16.01
C GLN A 56 -12.47 -37.98 -15.18
N GLN A 57 -12.85 -38.31 -13.95
CA GLN A 57 -13.31 -37.31 -12.99
C GLN A 57 -12.24 -36.22 -12.88
N PRO A 58 -12.61 -34.92 -12.91
CA PRO A 58 -11.65 -33.86 -12.73
C PRO A 58 -10.98 -34.05 -11.37
N GLN A 59 -9.69 -34.39 -11.40
CA GLN A 59 -8.83 -34.46 -10.24
C GLN A 59 -8.87 -33.09 -9.56
N TRP A 60 -9.54 -33.02 -8.41
CA TRP A 60 -9.71 -31.79 -7.64
C TRP A 60 -8.32 -31.27 -7.26
N LYS A 61 -7.83 -30.27 -7.97
CA LYS A 61 -6.62 -29.55 -7.55
C LYS A 61 -6.94 -28.85 -6.24
N PRO A 62 -6.17 -29.07 -5.16
CA PRO A 62 -6.40 -28.38 -3.89
C PRO A 62 -6.34 -26.87 -4.13
N LYS A 63 -7.41 -26.17 -3.71
CA LYS A 63 -7.48 -24.71 -3.82
C LYS A 63 -6.39 -24.11 -2.91
N PRO A 64 -5.65 -23.08 -3.37
CA PRO A 64 -4.63 -22.46 -2.53
C PRO A 64 -5.26 -21.95 -1.24
N VAL A 65 -4.60 -22.20 -0.11
CA VAL A 65 -5.14 -21.97 1.24
C VAL A 65 -5.51 -20.49 1.50
N LEU A 66 -4.88 -19.56 0.78
CA LEU A 66 -5.16 -18.12 0.83
C LEU A 66 -6.21 -17.62 -0.17
N ALA A 67 -6.78 -18.49 -1.01
CA ALA A 67 -7.78 -18.14 -2.04
C ALA A 67 -9.20 -17.93 -1.48
N THR A 68 -9.40 -18.08 -0.17
CA THR A 68 -10.69 -17.90 0.50
C THR A 68 -10.91 -16.49 1.03
N ALA A 69 -9.90 -15.62 0.94
CA ALA A 69 -10.03 -14.25 1.39
C ALA A 69 -11.00 -13.46 0.50
N GLN A 70 -11.95 -12.79 1.14
CA GLN A 70 -12.88 -11.90 0.45
C GLN A 70 -12.36 -10.48 0.48
N THR A 71 -11.88 -10.02 -0.66
CA THR A 71 -11.29 -8.69 -0.79
C THR A 71 -12.12 -7.84 -1.73
N LEU A 72 -12.31 -6.57 -1.40
CA LEU A 72 -13.11 -5.63 -2.17
C LEU A 72 -12.71 -4.19 -1.86
N THR A 73 -12.64 -3.34 -2.87
CA THR A 73 -12.64 -1.88 -2.69
C THR A 73 -13.94 -1.27 -3.20
N LEU A 74 -14.59 -0.45 -2.38
CA LEU A 74 -15.76 0.33 -2.72
C LEU A 74 -15.37 1.79 -2.98
N PHE A 75 -16.03 2.42 -3.93
CA PHE A 75 -15.83 3.83 -4.28
C PHE A 75 -17.18 4.52 -4.49
N SER A 76 -17.27 5.78 -4.11
CA SER A 76 -18.45 6.58 -4.38
C SER A 76 -18.10 8.07 -4.41
N PRO A 77 -18.64 8.86 -5.36
CA PRO A 77 -18.59 10.31 -5.27
C PRO A 77 -19.46 10.86 -4.14
N SER A 78 -20.43 10.08 -3.66
CA SER A 78 -21.30 10.44 -2.54
C SER A 78 -20.88 9.71 -1.26
N PRO A 79 -20.54 10.43 -0.15
CA PRO A 79 -20.15 9.79 1.09
C PRO A 79 -21.28 8.93 1.69
N ARG A 80 -22.54 9.38 1.54
CA ARG A 80 -23.72 8.61 1.95
C ARG A 80 -23.87 7.30 1.17
N GLY A 81 -23.63 7.35 -0.15
CA GLY A 81 -23.63 6.16 -1.00
C GLY A 81 -22.60 5.13 -0.55
N LEU A 82 -21.39 5.59 -0.24
CA LEU A 82 -20.32 4.75 0.30
C LEU A 82 -20.74 4.07 1.59
N LEU A 83 -21.33 4.83 2.52
CA LEU A 83 -21.70 4.33 3.84
C LEU A 83 -22.81 3.27 3.79
N ILE A 84 -23.81 3.46 2.92
CA ILE A 84 -24.86 2.46 2.68
C ILE A 84 -24.25 1.16 2.14
N ALA A 85 -23.34 1.27 1.17
CA ALA A 85 -22.67 0.11 0.60
C ALA A 85 -21.74 -0.59 1.61
N LEU A 86 -21.01 0.19 2.42
CA LEU A 86 -20.14 -0.31 3.48
C LEU A 86 -20.93 -1.15 4.48
N ARG A 87 -22.05 -0.61 5.01
CA ARG A 87 -22.93 -1.33 5.94
C ARG A 87 -23.34 -2.70 5.41
N SER A 88 -23.89 -2.72 4.19
CA SER A 88 -24.33 -3.99 3.64
C SER A 88 -23.18 -4.95 3.36
N THR A 89 -22.01 -4.44 2.97
CA THR A 89 -20.85 -5.28 2.68
C THR A 89 -20.32 -5.91 3.96
N LEU A 90 -20.17 -5.13 5.03
CA LEU A 90 -19.78 -5.64 6.35
C LEU A 90 -20.79 -6.66 6.89
N GLN A 91 -22.09 -6.41 6.73
CA GLN A 91 -23.12 -7.39 7.09
C GLN A 91 -22.96 -8.69 6.28
N GLY A 92 -22.69 -8.60 4.98
CA GLY A 92 -22.42 -9.75 4.12
C GLY A 92 -21.18 -10.55 4.55
N MET A 93 -20.07 -9.85 4.81
CA MET A 93 -18.81 -10.46 5.26
C MET A 93 -18.94 -11.08 6.65
N THR A 94 -19.69 -10.45 7.56
CA THR A 94 -19.96 -10.99 8.90
C THR A 94 -20.84 -12.24 8.83
N ASN A 95 -21.90 -12.22 8.01
CA ASN A 95 -22.74 -13.40 7.77
C ASN A 95 -21.94 -14.56 7.16
N LEU A 96 -20.99 -14.25 6.27
CA LEU A 96 -20.11 -15.24 5.70
C LEU A 96 -19.14 -15.82 6.73
N ALA A 97 -18.52 -14.97 7.55
CA ALA A 97 -17.66 -15.41 8.65
C ALA A 97 -18.42 -16.35 9.61
N ALA A 98 -19.68 -16.00 9.96
CA ALA A 98 -20.54 -16.83 10.79
C ALA A 98 -20.86 -18.19 10.16
N ARG A 99 -21.04 -18.24 8.83
CA ARG A 99 -21.32 -19.48 8.09
C ARG A 99 -20.10 -20.39 7.94
N LEU A 100 -18.92 -19.81 7.75
CA LEU A 100 -17.67 -20.58 7.68
C LEU A 100 -17.32 -21.17 9.06
N GLY A 101 -17.76 -20.50 10.13
CA GLY A 101 -17.46 -20.90 11.50
C GLY A 101 -15.98 -20.79 11.84
N PRO A 102 -15.58 -21.14 13.07
CA PRO A 102 -14.18 -21.30 13.41
C PRO A 102 -13.62 -22.47 12.60
N LEU A 103 -12.66 -22.18 11.72
CA LEU A 103 -11.88 -23.22 11.06
C LEU A 103 -11.10 -23.96 12.16
N ALA A 104 -11.28 -25.28 12.26
CA ALA A 104 -10.60 -26.09 13.24
C ALA A 104 -9.07 -25.90 13.09
N SER A 105 -8.44 -25.28 14.08
CA SER A 105 -6.99 -25.17 14.16
C SER A 105 -6.42 -26.55 14.47
N ASN A 106 -6.07 -27.31 13.43
CA ASN A 106 -5.42 -28.63 13.59
C ASN A 106 -3.93 -28.51 13.93
N SER A 107 -3.43 -27.31 14.25
CA SER A 107 -2.02 -27.06 14.57
C SER A 107 -1.69 -27.49 16.01
N ALA A 108 -1.21 -28.72 16.17
CA ALA A 108 -0.65 -29.21 17.42
C ALA A 108 0.63 -28.46 17.89
N SER A 109 1.17 -27.53 17.07
CA SER A 109 2.38 -26.76 17.39
C SER A 109 2.14 -25.26 17.64
N ALA A 110 0.90 -24.76 17.60
CA ALA A 110 0.62 -23.39 17.98
C ALA A 110 0.44 -23.31 19.50
N ALA A 111 1.29 -22.55 20.18
CA ALA A 111 1.09 -22.16 21.56
C ALA A 111 -0.21 -21.34 21.64
N ALA A 112 -1.28 -22.01 22.05
CA ALA A 112 -2.68 -21.53 22.12
C ALA A 112 -3.39 -21.33 20.75
N PRO A 113 -4.67 -21.75 20.63
CA PRO A 113 -5.49 -21.45 19.47
C PRO A 113 -5.73 -19.93 19.35
N PRO A 114 -5.88 -19.39 18.13
CA PRO A 114 -6.14 -17.97 17.94
C PRO A 114 -7.44 -17.54 18.61
N ASP A 115 -7.41 -16.37 19.26
CA ASP A 115 -8.57 -15.77 19.95
C ASP A 115 -9.66 -15.26 18.97
N HIS A 116 -9.38 -15.29 17.67
CA HIS A 116 -10.24 -14.81 16.58
C HIS A 116 -10.45 -15.88 15.51
N ASP A 117 -11.63 -15.85 14.88
CA ASP A 117 -11.99 -16.76 13.79
C ASP A 117 -11.55 -16.18 12.43
N HIS A 118 -11.59 -14.84 12.31
CA HIS A 118 -11.27 -14.10 11.10
C HIS A 118 -10.55 -12.78 11.42
N VAL A 119 -9.81 -12.25 10.45
CA VAL A 119 -9.19 -10.92 10.51
C VAL A 119 -9.75 -10.06 9.38
N LEU A 120 -10.35 -8.92 9.70
CA LEU A 120 -10.79 -7.90 8.75
C LEU A 120 -9.72 -6.82 8.64
N LEU A 121 -9.01 -6.78 7.51
CA LEU A 121 -8.16 -5.67 7.14
C LEU A 121 -9.00 -4.61 6.41
N TYR A 122 -8.82 -3.33 6.74
CA TYR A 122 -9.52 -2.24 6.06
C TYR A 122 -8.69 -0.98 5.86
N SER A 123 -9.03 -0.20 4.84
CA SER A 123 -8.56 1.17 4.64
C SER A 123 -9.76 2.06 4.36
N LEU A 124 -9.81 3.25 4.96
CA LEU A 124 -10.91 4.19 4.80
C LEU A 124 -10.38 5.55 4.35
N SER A 125 -10.93 6.12 3.29
CA SER A 125 -10.53 7.45 2.82
C SER A 125 -10.72 8.51 3.91
N LYS A 126 -9.66 9.25 4.21
CA LYS A 126 -9.66 10.28 5.26
C LYS A 126 -10.46 11.53 4.87
N ASP A 127 -10.72 11.74 3.58
CA ASP A 127 -11.44 12.91 3.04
C ASP A 127 -12.96 12.86 3.23
N LEU A 128 -13.49 11.84 3.92
CA LEU A 128 -14.89 11.76 4.27
C LEU A 128 -15.27 12.93 5.20
N PRO A 129 -16.43 13.58 5.00
CA PRO A 129 -16.93 14.56 5.95
C PRO A 129 -17.05 13.94 7.35
N GLN A 130 -16.71 14.72 8.38
CA GLN A 130 -16.53 14.23 9.76
C GLN A 130 -17.69 13.36 10.28
N GLN A 131 -18.94 13.71 9.93
CA GLN A 131 -20.13 12.94 10.30
C GLN A 131 -20.16 11.53 9.71
N TYR A 132 -19.74 11.37 8.44
CA TYR A 132 -19.69 10.08 7.76
C TYR A 132 -18.43 9.30 8.14
N LEU A 133 -17.33 10.00 8.41
CA LEU A 133 -16.08 9.41 8.87
C LEU A 133 -16.26 8.71 10.22
N SER A 134 -16.87 9.39 11.20
CA SER A 134 -17.10 8.80 12.54
C SER A 134 -18.05 7.60 12.49
N GLU A 135 -19.09 7.67 11.68
CA GLU A 135 -20.05 6.59 11.45
C GLU A 135 -19.37 5.38 10.77
N ALA A 136 -18.59 5.62 9.70
CA ALA A 136 -17.85 4.57 9.00
C ALA A 136 -16.80 3.90 9.90
N VAL A 137 -16.05 4.68 10.69
CA VAL A 137 -15.08 4.14 11.65
C VAL A 137 -15.79 3.31 12.72
N SER A 138 -16.95 3.74 13.22
CA SER A 138 -17.72 2.96 14.22
C SER A 138 -18.17 1.61 13.65
N LEU A 139 -18.68 1.60 12.41
CA LEU A 139 -19.05 0.37 11.70
C LEU A 139 -17.86 -0.57 11.49
N LEU A 140 -16.72 -0.02 11.07
CA LEU A 140 -15.48 -0.79 10.84
C LEU A 140 -14.85 -1.31 12.13
N ARG A 141 -15.15 -0.70 13.27
CA ARG A 141 -14.76 -1.21 14.60
C ARG A 141 -15.75 -2.25 15.12
N GLY A 142 -16.88 -2.44 14.45
CA GLY A 142 -17.96 -3.35 14.83
C GLY A 142 -18.89 -2.81 15.91
N VAL A 143 -18.83 -1.51 16.18
CA VAL A 143 -19.79 -0.82 17.03
C VAL A 143 -20.96 -0.41 16.13
N ASP A 144 -22.04 -1.19 16.13
CA ASP A 144 -23.25 -0.81 15.41
C ASP A 144 -24.08 0.13 16.29
N PRO A 145 -24.17 1.44 15.97
CA PRO A 145 -24.94 2.39 16.78
C PRO A 145 -26.43 2.03 16.83
N SER A 146 -26.95 1.34 15.81
CA SER A 146 -28.37 0.97 15.74
C SER A 146 -28.75 -0.14 16.73
N ASN A 147 -27.79 -1.02 17.08
CA ASN A 147 -28.01 -2.03 18.10
C ASN A 147 -28.09 -1.43 19.51
N THR A 148 -27.34 -0.36 19.79
CA THR A 148 -27.36 0.30 21.10
C THR A 148 -28.73 0.95 21.38
N GLU A 149 -29.33 1.58 20.37
CA GLU A 149 -30.66 2.19 20.49
C GLU A 149 -31.79 1.14 20.61
N GLN A 150 -31.70 0.04 19.85
CA GLN A 150 -32.67 -1.06 19.95
C GLN A 150 -32.59 -1.80 21.29
N GLN A 151 -31.38 -1.98 21.85
CA GLN A 151 -31.21 -2.55 23.17
C GLN A 151 -31.77 -1.64 24.29
N GLN A 152 -31.62 -0.31 24.16
CA GLN A 152 -32.22 0.63 25.12
C GLN A 152 -33.76 0.67 25.04
N GLN A 153 -34.35 0.59 23.83
CA GLN A 153 -35.81 0.53 23.68
C GLN A 153 -36.40 -0.81 24.16
N GLN A 154 -35.70 -1.94 23.96
CA GLN A 154 -36.14 -3.22 24.53
C GLN A 154 -36.04 -3.28 26.06
N GLN A 155 -35.04 -2.64 26.66
CA GLN A 155 -34.96 -2.55 28.13
C GLN A 155 -36.06 -1.68 28.75
N GLN A 156 -36.51 -0.62 28.06
CA GLN A 156 -37.65 0.18 28.53
C GLN A 156 -39.00 -0.52 28.32
N GLY A 157 -39.13 -1.40 27.32
CA GLY A 157 -40.38 -2.16 27.08
C GLY A 157 -40.62 -3.36 28.00
N GLN A 158 -39.57 -3.91 28.64
CA GLN A 158 -39.70 -5.13 29.46
C GLN A 158 -40.06 -4.91 30.94
N GLN A 159 -40.16 -3.67 31.42
CA GLN A 159 -40.62 -3.41 32.79
C GLN A 159 -42.15 -3.48 32.95
N GLY A 160 -42.92 -3.67 31.86
CA GLY A 160 -44.39 -3.62 31.89
C GLY A 160 -45.14 -4.96 31.86
N LEU A 161 -44.50 -6.08 31.51
CA LEU A 161 -45.20 -7.36 31.28
C LEU A 161 -44.42 -8.56 31.85
N GLN A 162 -44.39 -8.68 33.18
CA GLN A 162 -44.13 -9.96 33.85
C GLN A 162 -45.45 -10.56 34.30
N GLN A 163 -46.03 -11.42 33.45
CA GLN A 163 -46.66 -12.68 33.85
C GLN A 163 -47.21 -13.41 32.62
N GLN A 164 -46.88 -14.69 32.53
CA GLN A 164 -47.31 -15.71 31.57
C GLN A 164 -46.47 -15.88 30.29
N GLY A 165 -45.74 -16.99 30.22
CA GLY A 165 -45.27 -17.58 28.97
C GLY A 165 -43.81 -18.03 28.93
N GLN A 166 -43.45 -19.07 29.68
CA GLN A 166 -42.21 -19.83 29.43
C GLN A 166 -42.41 -20.72 28.19
N GLN A 167 -42.07 -20.25 26.99
CA GLN A 167 -41.78 -21.15 25.86
C GLN A 167 -40.70 -20.55 24.95
N GLY A 168 -39.59 -21.30 24.81
CA GLY A 168 -38.65 -21.23 23.68
C GLY A 168 -37.73 -20.02 23.63
N GLN A 169 -36.63 -20.03 24.39
CA GLN A 169 -35.49 -19.15 24.06
C GLN A 169 -34.88 -19.60 22.73
N PRO A 170 -34.80 -18.74 21.70
CA PRO A 170 -34.06 -19.04 20.49
C PRO A 170 -32.57 -19.19 20.85
N GLN A 171 -31.96 -20.32 20.46
CA GLN A 171 -30.52 -20.53 20.58
C GLN A 171 -29.79 -19.39 19.87
N GLN A 172 -29.20 -18.48 20.65
CA GLN A 172 -28.35 -17.41 20.13
C GLN A 172 -27.10 -18.07 19.53
N GLN A 173 -27.02 -18.07 18.20
CA GLN A 173 -25.80 -18.49 17.51
C GLN A 173 -24.64 -17.59 17.94
N PRO A 174 -23.45 -18.15 18.23
CA PRO A 174 -22.30 -17.36 18.64
C PRO A 174 -21.91 -16.41 17.50
N SER A 175 -21.84 -15.11 17.81
CA SER A 175 -21.36 -14.10 16.87
C SER A 175 -19.91 -14.41 16.47
N PRO A 176 -19.54 -14.27 15.18
CA PRO A 176 -18.18 -14.55 14.73
C PRO A 176 -17.18 -13.60 15.39
N ARG A 177 -16.04 -14.14 15.84
CA ARG A 177 -14.97 -13.35 16.47
C ARG A 177 -14.05 -12.80 15.39
N ILE A 178 -14.23 -11.52 15.05
CA ILE A 178 -13.48 -10.87 13.98
C ILE A 178 -12.50 -9.86 14.59
N ALA A 179 -11.20 -10.11 14.45
CA ALA A 179 -10.18 -9.09 14.71
C ALA A 179 -10.18 -8.08 13.56
N ARG A 180 -10.01 -6.79 13.84
CA ARG A 180 -10.15 -5.72 12.84
C ARG A 180 -8.92 -4.83 12.88
N ILE A 181 -8.30 -4.60 11.72
CA ILE A 181 -7.08 -3.78 11.58
C ILE A 181 -7.30 -2.82 10.43
N GLY A 182 -6.97 -1.54 10.62
CA GLY A 182 -7.06 -0.58 9.54
C GLY A 182 -6.35 0.73 9.76
N LEU A 183 -6.45 1.60 8.75
CA LEU A 183 -5.99 2.98 8.79
C LEU A 183 -6.98 3.92 8.09
N LEU A 184 -6.77 5.22 8.28
CA LEU A 184 -7.31 6.24 7.39
C LEU A 184 -6.33 6.48 6.22
N SER A 185 -6.73 6.19 4.98
CA SER A 185 -5.90 6.32 3.78
C SER A 185 -6.10 7.66 3.06
N ALA A 186 -5.12 8.06 2.24
CA ALA A 186 -5.23 9.21 1.36
C ALA A 186 -6.35 8.99 0.32
N PRO A 187 -6.98 10.07 -0.19
CA PRO A 187 -8.01 9.96 -1.21
C PRO A 187 -7.45 9.36 -2.49
N LEU A 188 -8.28 8.56 -3.16
CA LEU A 188 -7.93 7.93 -4.44
C LEU A 188 -8.35 8.85 -5.59
N PRO A 189 -7.45 9.18 -6.54
CA PRO A 189 -7.82 9.94 -7.71
C PRO A 189 -8.77 9.12 -8.60
N SER A 190 -9.76 9.78 -9.20
CA SER A 190 -10.75 9.11 -10.07
C SER A 190 -10.12 8.51 -11.33
N SER A 191 -8.96 9.02 -11.76
CA SER A 191 -8.17 8.48 -12.87
C SER A 191 -7.69 7.04 -12.67
N LEU A 192 -7.59 6.57 -11.42
CA LEU A 192 -7.24 5.18 -11.12
C LEU A 192 -8.34 4.20 -11.52
N ILE A 193 -9.59 4.65 -11.62
CA ILE A 193 -10.69 3.80 -12.06
C ILE A 193 -10.64 3.73 -13.58
N PRO A 194 -10.28 2.57 -14.15
CA PRO A 194 -10.26 2.44 -15.59
C PRO A 194 -11.69 2.50 -16.14
N SER A 195 -11.81 2.99 -17.37
CA SER A 195 -13.09 3.13 -18.05
C SER A 195 -13.84 1.81 -18.21
N ASN A 196 -13.13 0.67 -18.25
CA ASN A 196 -13.73 -0.67 -18.31
C ASN A 196 -14.33 -1.13 -16.96
N ALA A 197 -14.02 -0.48 -15.83
CA ALA A 197 -14.69 -0.72 -14.56
C ALA A 197 -16.10 -0.11 -14.51
N LEU A 198 -16.34 0.89 -15.37
CA LEU A 198 -17.61 1.59 -15.46
C LEU A 198 -18.54 0.83 -16.41
N GLU A 199 -19.84 0.85 -16.11
CA GLU A 199 -20.82 0.27 -17.05
C GLU A 199 -20.72 0.96 -18.42
N PRO A 200 -20.84 0.20 -19.53
CA PRO A 200 -20.85 0.80 -20.86
C PRO A 200 -21.95 1.87 -20.96
N GLY A 201 -21.54 3.13 -21.18
CA GLY A 201 -22.45 4.28 -21.25
C GLY A 201 -22.71 5.01 -19.92
N ALA A 202 -22.06 4.61 -18.82
CA ALA A 202 -22.05 5.40 -17.59
C ALA A 202 -21.40 6.76 -17.84
N ALA A 203 -21.97 7.81 -17.26
CA ALA A 203 -21.38 9.14 -17.31
C ALA A 203 -19.96 9.10 -16.70
N PRO A 204 -19.00 9.86 -17.26
CA PRO A 204 -17.67 9.95 -16.68
C PRO A 204 -17.78 10.51 -15.26
N ILE A 205 -16.95 9.99 -14.36
CA ILE A 205 -16.88 10.45 -12.98
C ILE A 205 -16.40 11.91 -13.02
N SER A 206 -17.29 12.85 -12.70
CA SER A 206 -16.97 14.28 -12.73
C SER A 206 -16.16 14.75 -11.52
N SER A 207 -16.04 13.92 -10.48
CA SER A 207 -15.28 14.23 -9.27
C SER A 207 -13.79 13.93 -9.47
N PRO A 208 -12.87 14.82 -9.08
CA PRO A 208 -11.44 14.56 -9.15
C PRO A 208 -10.99 13.49 -8.15
N THR A 209 -11.65 13.40 -6.99
CA THR A 209 -11.36 12.41 -5.95
C THR A 209 -12.60 11.57 -5.63
N LEU A 210 -12.36 10.34 -5.20
CA LEU A 210 -13.41 9.41 -4.80
C LEU A 210 -13.24 9.01 -3.35
N HIS A 211 -14.32 9.08 -2.58
CA HIS A 211 -14.36 8.44 -1.27
C HIS A 211 -14.30 6.94 -1.47
N SER A 212 -13.41 6.29 -0.74
CA SER A 212 -13.15 4.86 -0.88
C SER A 212 -13.08 4.15 0.47
N VAL A 213 -13.41 2.87 0.45
CA VAL A 213 -13.17 1.95 1.55
C VAL A 213 -12.75 0.59 0.99
N SER A 214 -11.60 0.08 1.41
CA SER A 214 -11.15 -1.27 1.06
C SER A 214 -11.32 -2.21 2.24
N LEU A 215 -11.73 -3.44 1.96
CA LEU A 215 -12.00 -4.48 2.95
C LEU A 215 -11.36 -5.78 2.47
N SER A 216 -10.72 -6.51 3.39
CA SER A 216 -10.23 -7.87 3.15
C SER A 216 -10.52 -8.74 4.37
N LEU A 217 -11.39 -9.74 4.22
CA LEU A 217 -11.66 -10.73 5.27
C LEU A 217 -10.74 -11.93 5.08
N LEU A 218 -9.84 -12.12 6.02
CA LEU A 218 -8.86 -13.19 6.07
C LEU A 218 -9.28 -14.27 7.07
N PRO A 219 -9.08 -15.56 6.78
CA PRO A 219 -9.26 -16.64 7.75
C PRO A 219 -8.28 -16.49 8.93
N GLY A 220 -8.77 -16.58 10.17
CA GLY A 220 -7.95 -16.39 11.38
C GLY A 220 -6.84 -17.43 11.53
N VAL A 221 -7.04 -18.63 10.99
CA VAL A 221 -6.02 -19.70 10.94
C VAL A 221 -4.80 -19.35 10.07
N ASN A 222 -4.94 -18.40 9.14
CA ASN A 222 -3.89 -17.96 8.23
C ASN A 222 -3.46 -16.51 8.46
N ALA A 223 -4.03 -15.84 9.47
CA ALA A 223 -3.88 -14.42 9.68
C ALA A 223 -3.68 -14.12 11.16
N VAL A 224 -2.46 -13.69 11.51
CA VAL A 224 -2.10 -13.31 12.88
C VAL A 224 -2.05 -11.79 12.96
N PRO A 225 -3.04 -11.13 13.60
CA PRO A 225 -3.01 -9.69 13.81
C PRO A 225 -1.93 -9.34 14.83
N PHE A 226 -1.22 -8.23 14.63
CA PHE A 226 -0.17 -7.79 15.53
C PHE A 226 -0.16 -6.27 15.69
N ARG A 227 0.44 -5.82 16.79
CA ARG A 227 0.77 -4.42 17.02
C ARG A 227 2.24 -4.27 17.35
N SER A 228 2.91 -3.35 16.68
CA SER A 228 4.28 -2.96 17.01
C SER A 228 4.31 -1.62 17.73
N GLN A 229 5.10 -1.57 18.80
CA GLN A 229 5.60 -0.35 19.42
C GLN A 229 7.12 -0.28 19.37
N ILE A 230 7.75 -1.12 18.53
CA ILE A 230 9.19 -1.12 18.34
C ILE A 230 9.57 0.25 17.78
N PRO A 231 10.41 1.02 18.48
CA PRO A 231 10.77 2.36 18.04
C PRO A 231 11.53 2.26 16.72
N GLY A 232 11.14 3.08 15.75
CA GLY A 232 11.99 3.38 14.61
C GLY A 232 12.87 4.58 14.87
N ARG A 233 13.31 5.18 13.77
CA ARG A 233 14.21 6.32 13.80
C ARG A 233 13.51 7.53 14.38
N ALA A 234 14.17 8.24 15.29
CA ALA A 234 13.65 9.48 15.80
C ALA A 234 13.56 10.54 14.68
N GLU A 235 12.45 11.27 14.64
CA GLU A 235 12.28 12.40 13.72
C GLU A 235 13.42 13.42 13.91
N ILE A 236 13.98 13.90 12.79
CA ILE A 236 15.04 14.90 12.80
C ILE A 236 14.43 16.25 13.19
N ALA A 237 14.40 16.53 14.49
CA ALA A 237 14.02 17.84 15.01
C ALA A 237 15.26 18.74 15.16
N VAL A 238 15.26 19.89 14.48
CA VAL A 238 16.31 20.90 14.58
C VAL A 238 15.99 21.86 15.75
N GLY A 239 16.78 21.81 16.83
CA GLY A 239 16.60 22.67 18.01
C GLY A 239 17.17 22.06 19.29
N ARG A 240 17.53 22.90 20.27
CA ARG A 240 18.06 22.47 21.58
C ARG A 240 16.91 22.06 22.52
N TRP A 241 16.33 20.89 22.30
CA TRP A 241 15.53 20.22 23.35
C TRP A 241 16.01 18.78 23.54
N PRO A 242 17.19 18.57 24.15
CA PRO A 242 17.72 17.23 24.43
C PRO A 242 16.76 16.40 25.29
N ASP A 243 16.01 17.04 26.17
CA ASP A 243 15.19 16.39 27.20
C ASP A 243 13.87 15.78 26.68
N ARG A 244 13.52 16.02 25.39
CA ARG A 244 12.29 15.52 24.76
C ARG A 244 12.52 14.46 23.69
N LYS A 245 13.71 13.87 23.59
CA LYS A 245 13.96 12.73 22.70
C LYS A 245 13.74 11.41 23.45
N PRO A 246 12.54 10.80 23.41
CA PRO A 246 12.30 9.49 24.03
C PRO A 246 13.25 8.40 23.50
N ALA A 247 13.70 8.50 22.24
CA ALA A 247 14.71 7.61 21.65
C ALA A 247 16.10 7.69 22.30
N TRP A 248 16.42 8.75 23.05
CA TRP A 248 17.66 8.81 23.84
C TRP A 248 17.49 8.24 25.25
N GLN A 249 16.25 8.09 25.72
CA GLN A 249 15.92 7.52 27.02
C GLN A 249 15.66 6.01 26.95
N GLN A 250 15.32 5.46 25.79
CA GLN A 250 15.09 4.03 25.58
C GLN A 250 16.17 3.42 24.68
N GLY A 251 16.92 2.45 25.20
CA GLY A 251 17.83 1.60 24.41
C GLY A 251 19.28 2.07 24.26
N THR A 252 19.62 3.29 24.70
CA THR A 252 21.00 3.81 24.69
C THR A 252 21.96 3.00 25.56
N GLU A 253 21.53 2.59 26.75
CA GLU A 253 22.32 1.74 27.65
C GLU A 253 22.63 0.36 27.04
N ARG A 254 21.62 -0.29 26.46
CA ARG A 254 21.81 -1.59 25.78
C ARG A 254 22.71 -1.49 24.55
N ARG A 255 22.56 -0.42 23.75
CA ARG A 255 23.42 -0.19 22.59
C ARG A 255 24.87 0.01 23.02
N ALA A 256 25.11 0.71 24.13
CA ALA A 256 26.44 0.84 24.73
C ALA A 256 26.99 -0.52 25.20
N ASP A 257 26.17 -1.34 25.87
CA ASP A 257 26.57 -2.68 26.31
C ASP A 257 26.96 -3.60 25.14
N LEU A 258 26.22 -3.56 24.03
CA LEU A 258 26.51 -4.34 22.83
C LEU A 258 27.79 -3.87 22.14
N LEU A 259 28.06 -2.56 22.11
CA LEU A 259 29.32 -2.02 21.61
C LEU A 259 30.50 -2.46 22.50
N ASP A 260 30.33 -2.42 23.82
CA ASP A 260 31.35 -2.88 24.77
C ASP A 260 31.64 -4.39 24.62
N ARG A 261 30.64 -5.21 24.29
CA ARG A 261 30.82 -6.63 23.96
C ARG A 261 31.54 -6.84 22.63
N ALA A 262 31.15 -6.09 21.60
CA ALA A 262 31.81 -6.14 20.30
C ALA A 262 33.31 -5.80 20.43
N HIS A 263 33.65 -4.76 21.21
CA HIS A 263 35.04 -4.37 21.48
C HIS A 263 35.82 -5.37 22.34
N ARG A 264 35.18 -6.07 23.28
CA ARG A 264 35.87 -7.11 24.09
C ARG A 264 36.15 -8.40 23.32
N SER A 265 35.39 -8.68 22.27
CA SER A 265 35.57 -9.87 21.43
C SER A 265 36.84 -9.84 20.58
N THR A 266 37.39 -8.66 20.29
CA THR A 266 38.61 -8.52 19.48
C THR A 266 39.91 -8.75 20.25
N ASP A 267 39.87 -8.75 21.60
CA ASP A 267 41.07 -8.71 22.45
C ASP A 267 41.34 -9.98 23.26
N THR A 268 40.62 -11.10 23.08
CA THR A 268 40.84 -12.30 23.90
C THR A 268 41.02 -13.61 23.12
N SER A 269 42.16 -14.23 23.39
CA SER A 269 42.61 -15.58 23.01
C SER A 269 41.83 -16.72 23.68
N ALA A 270 40.53 -16.55 23.93
CA ALA A 270 39.69 -17.56 24.59
C ALA A 270 39.05 -18.48 23.54
N ALA A 271 39.48 -19.74 23.54
CA ALA A 271 39.36 -20.69 22.44
C ALA A 271 38.04 -21.48 22.35
N ASP A 272 36.98 -21.18 23.10
CA ASP A 272 35.91 -22.16 23.32
C ASP A 272 34.45 -21.79 22.98
N GLU A 273 34.15 -20.66 22.32
CA GLU A 273 32.80 -20.45 21.76
C GLU A 273 32.88 -19.65 20.43
N PRO A 274 32.16 -20.05 19.37
CA PRO A 274 32.09 -19.30 18.12
C PRO A 274 31.23 -18.05 18.31
N ALA A 275 31.74 -17.06 19.03
CA ALA A 275 31.12 -15.75 19.14
C ALA A 275 31.01 -15.16 17.72
N GLN A 276 29.78 -15.04 17.21
CA GLN A 276 29.51 -14.27 16.01
C GLN A 276 30.13 -12.89 16.18
N HIS A 277 31.14 -12.59 15.38
CA HIS A 277 31.83 -11.31 15.39
C HIS A 277 30.87 -10.24 14.85
N THR A 278 30.04 -9.68 15.72
CA THR A 278 29.17 -8.55 15.39
C THR A 278 30.04 -7.32 15.20
N ASP A 279 30.21 -6.84 13.96
CA ASP A 279 30.93 -5.61 13.69
C ASP A 279 30.15 -4.45 14.32
N TRP A 280 30.83 -3.49 14.93
CA TRP A 280 30.17 -2.29 15.47
C TRP A 280 29.37 -1.56 14.38
N ARG A 281 29.76 -1.72 13.11
CA ARG A 281 29.02 -1.21 11.95
C ARG A 281 27.63 -1.81 11.82
N ASP A 282 27.48 -3.08 12.18
CA ASP A 282 26.19 -3.78 12.15
C ASP A 282 25.31 -3.36 13.35
N ILE A 283 25.86 -2.62 14.32
CA ILE A 283 25.14 -2.09 15.48
C ILE A 283 24.80 -0.61 15.26
N TRP A 284 25.69 0.14 14.61
CA TRP A 284 25.51 1.56 14.34
C TRP A 284 24.57 1.80 13.17
N GLY A 285 23.49 2.55 13.41
CA GLY A 285 22.48 2.85 12.40
C GLY A 285 21.28 1.90 12.40
N ARG A 286 21.32 0.82 13.21
CA ARG A 286 20.16 -0.06 13.44
C ARG A 286 19.33 0.44 14.62
N GLU A 287 18.03 0.58 14.41
CA GLU A 287 17.09 0.99 15.45
C GLU A 287 16.62 -0.19 16.31
N ASN A 288 16.72 -1.42 15.79
CA ASN A 288 16.31 -2.65 16.45
C ASN A 288 17.44 -3.70 16.39
N VAL A 289 18.47 -3.47 17.20
CA VAL A 289 19.66 -4.33 17.28
C VAL A 289 19.31 -5.75 17.75
N ASP A 290 18.30 -5.88 18.60
CA ASP A 290 17.84 -7.16 19.15
C ASP A 290 17.07 -8.01 18.11
N GLY A 291 16.73 -7.44 16.94
CA GLY A 291 15.86 -8.10 15.96
C GLY A 291 14.48 -8.39 16.54
N ALA A 292 14.03 -7.57 17.51
CA ALA A 292 12.77 -7.76 18.20
C ALA A 292 11.61 -7.71 17.19
N VAL A 293 10.61 -8.55 17.40
CA VAL A 293 9.35 -8.53 16.63
C VAL A 293 8.18 -8.36 17.60
N PRO A 294 7.01 -7.93 17.12
CA PRO A 294 5.80 -7.92 17.93
C PRO A 294 5.59 -9.26 18.66
N PRO A 295 5.15 -9.25 19.93
CA PRO A 295 5.03 -10.46 20.74
C PRO A 295 4.10 -11.51 20.12
N GLU A 296 3.13 -11.08 19.32
CA GLU A 296 2.24 -11.98 18.57
C GLU A 296 2.97 -12.78 17.48
N LEU A 297 4.10 -12.27 16.99
CA LEU A 297 4.89 -12.88 15.93
C LEU A 297 6.09 -13.67 16.45
N ASP A 298 6.53 -13.41 17.69
CA ASP A 298 7.74 -14.02 18.27
C ASP A 298 7.65 -15.57 18.31
N ALA A 299 6.46 -16.07 18.63
CA ALA A 299 6.15 -17.51 18.71
C ALA A 299 6.02 -18.21 17.34
N LEU A 300 5.99 -17.49 16.22
CA LEU A 300 5.80 -18.07 14.89
C LEU A 300 7.11 -18.67 14.34
N ASP A 301 7.03 -19.80 13.61
CA ASP A 301 8.18 -20.32 12.85
C ASP A 301 8.54 -19.30 11.75
N PRO A 302 9.78 -18.79 11.69
CA PRO A 302 10.27 -17.92 10.63
C PRO A 302 9.91 -18.36 9.20
N ASN A 303 9.84 -19.67 8.97
CA ASN A 303 9.55 -20.23 7.65
C ASN A 303 8.05 -20.36 7.35
N SER A 304 7.19 -20.22 8.37
CA SER A 304 5.72 -20.30 8.22
C SER A 304 5.11 -18.98 7.77
N VAL A 305 5.79 -17.85 8.03
CA VAL A 305 5.32 -16.52 7.63
C VAL A 305 5.56 -16.32 6.14
N LEU A 306 4.46 -16.21 5.39
CA LEU A 306 4.47 -16.02 3.94
C LEU A 306 4.59 -14.54 3.57
N SER A 307 3.82 -13.68 4.25
CA SER A 307 3.84 -12.25 4.00
C SER A 307 3.42 -11.43 5.22
N LEU A 308 3.94 -10.21 5.32
CA LEU A 308 3.62 -9.24 6.36
C LEU A 308 2.96 -8.03 5.71
N LEU A 309 1.70 -7.77 6.09
CA LEU A 309 0.89 -6.64 5.65
C LEU A 309 0.73 -5.67 6.83
N PHE A 310 1.16 -4.42 6.73
CA PHE A 310 1.06 -3.50 7.87
C PHE A 310 0.87 -2.03 7.51
N PHE A 311 0.43 -1.26 8.50
CA PHE A 311 0.24 0.18 8.47
C PHE A 311 1.03 0.78 9.62
N THR A 312 1.80 1.82 9.33
CA THR A 312 2.79 2.33 10.28
C THR A 312 2.80 3.85 10.28
N ASP A 313 3.25 4.43 11.37
CA ASP A 313 3.66 5.83 11.40
C ASP A 313 4.90 6.08 10.48
N PRO A 314 5.45 7.31 10.42
CA PRO A 314 6.63 7.62 9.60
C PRO A 314 7.94 6.94 10.04
N SER A 315 7.95 6.19 11.15
CA SER A 315 9.18 5.64 11.75
C SER A 315 9.13 4.10 11.87
N PRO A 316 9.03 3.35 10.77
CA PRO A 316 8.93 1.88 10.80
C PRO A 316 10.27 1.15 10.94
N GLN A 317 11.40 1.85 10.97
CA GLN A 317 12.72 1.27 10.68
C GLN A 317 13.06 0.11 11.63
N GLY A 318 12.82 0.27 12.93
CA GLY A 318 13.06 -0.79 13.91
C GLY A 318 12.17 -2.02 13.67
N LEU A 319 10.93 -1.83 13.25
CA LEU A 319 10.04 -2.93 12.89
C LEU A 319 10.51 -3.66 11.62
N ILE A 320 10.92 -2.90 10.60
CA ILE A 320 11.45 -3.44 9.35
C ILE A 320 12.69 -4.29 9.63
N GLU A 321 13.63 -3.80 10.44
CA GLU A 321 14.81 -4.56 10.86
C GLU A 321 14.48 -5.86 11.59
N GLY A 322 13.44 -5.83 12.43
CA GLY A 322 12.89 -7.02 13.08
C GLY A 322 12.35 -8.04 12.06
N PHE A 323 11.62 -7.57 11.05
CA PHE A 323 11.12 -8.43 9.98
C PHE A 323 12.23 -9.01 9.12
N THR A 324 13.22 -8.21 8.75
CA THR A 324 14.40 -8.64 7.99
C THR A 324 15.15 -9.76 8.71
N SER A 325 15.40 -9.58 10.01
CA SER A 325 16.16 -10.55 10.81
C SER A 325 15.37 -11.81 11.13
N ARG A 326 14.10 -11.69 11.55
CA ARG A 326 13.28 -12.82 11.99
C ARG A 326 12.58 -13.55 10.85
N PHE A 327 12.17 -12.84 9.79
CA PHE A 327 11.38 -13.37 8.68
C PHE A 327 12.00 -13.04 7.31
N PRO A 328 13.29 -13.37 7.07
CA PRO A 328 14.01 -12.98 5.84
C PRO A 328 13.38 -13.52 4.55
N ARG A 329 12.56 -14.57 4.68
CA ARG A 329 11.90 -15.26 3.56
C ARG A 329 10.48 -14.75 3.27
N SER A 330 9.95 -13.89 4.13
CA SER A 330 8.59 -13.36 3.98
C SER A 330 8.55 -12.16 3.04
N SER A 331 7.47 -12.04 2.27
CA SER A 331 7.20 -10.83 1.48
C SER A 331 6.63 -9.73 2.38
N VAL A 332 7.17 -8.53 2.32
CA VAL A 332 6.76 -7.42 3.17
C VAL A 332 6.04 -6.38 2.34
N LEU A 333 4.88 -5.92 2.82
CA LEU A 333 4.14 -4.81 2.24
C LEU A 333 3.59 -3.93 3.37
N GLY A 334 4.05 -2.69 3.40
CA GLY A 334 3.66 -1.68 4.39
C GLY A 334 3.16 -0.40 3.75
N LEU A 335 2.31 0.34 4.45
CA LEU A 335 1.90 1.69 4.05
C LEU A 335 2.15 2.65 5.21
N HIS A 336 2.79 3.79 4.93
CA HIS A 336 2.84 4.86 5.91
C HIS A 336 1.46 5.48 6.07
N ALA A 337 0.97 5.61 7.29
CA ALA A 337 -0.29 6.26 7.57
C ALA A 337 -0.20 7.74 7.14
N PRO A 338 -1.14 8.22 6.33
CA PRO A 338 -1.28 9.65 6.07
C PRO A 338 -1.42 10.44 7.37
N PRO A 339 -0.99 11.71 7.39
CA PRO A 339 -1.28 12.61 8.49
C PRO A 339 -2.79 12.84 8.61
N THR A 340 -3.31 12.86 9.85
CA THR A 340 -4.75 13.07 10.13
C THR A 340 -5.06 14.16 11.19
N PRO A 341 -4.26 15.25 11.32
CA PRO A 341 -4.46 16.21 12.41
C PRO A 341 -5.78 16.97 12.31
N PHE A 342 -6.32 17.15 11.09
CA PHE A 342 -7.56 17.90 10.87
C PHE A 342 -8.80 17.00 10.95
N GLU A 343 -8.65 15.73 10.62
CA GLU A 343 -9.72 14.75 10.56
C GLU A 343 -10.01 14.16 11.96
N THR A 344 -8.96 13.90 12.73
CA THR A 344 -9.08 13.20 14.02
C THR A 344 -8.39 13.88 15.20
N GLY A 345 -7.65 14.98 14.96
CA GLY A 345 -6.81 15.62 15.98
C GLY A 345 -5.55 14.83 16.33
N ARG A 346 -5.19 13.80 15.54
CA ARG A 346 -4.01 12.95 15.76
C ARG A 346 -3.08 13.05 14.56
N ASP A 347 -1.77 12.97 14.81
CA ASP A 347 -0.76 12.97 13.76
C ASP A 347 -1.05 11.86 12.76
N HIS A 348 -1.28 10.64 13.23
CA HIS A 348 -1.71 9.50 12.43
C HIS A 348 -2.87 8.76 13.10
N THR A 349 -3.67 8.05 12.31
CA THR A 349 -4.78 7.23 12.82
C THR A 349 -4.63 5.79 12.35
N LEU A 350 -4.16 4.95 13.28
CA LEU A 350 -4.08 3.50 13.14
C LEU A 350 -5.19 2.87 14.00
N LEU A 351 -5.85 1.83 13.50
CA LEU A 351 -7.01 1.24 14.14
C LEU A 351 -6.81 -0.25 14.35
N MET A 352 -7.04 -0.71 15.58
CA MET A 352 -6.99 -2.13 15.90
C MET A 352 -8.06 -2.48 16.94
N THR A 353 -8.87 -3.49 16.61
CA THR A 353 -9.91 -4.02 17.48
C THR A 353 -9.72 -5.53 17.55
N LEU A 354 -9.36 -6.05 18.71
CA LEU A 354 -9.31 -7.49 18.95
C LEU A 354 -10.62 -7.94 19.63
N PRO A 355 -11.17 -9.12 19.31
CA PRO A 355 -12.32 -9.66 20.01
C PRO A 355 -11.99 -9.89 21.49
N GLU A 356 -12.93 -9.56 22.37
CA GLU A 356 -12.77 -9.81 23.81
C GLU A 356 -12.74 -11.32 24.07
N THR A 357 -11.70 -11.79 24.75
CA THR A 357 -11.59 -13.18 25.16
C THR A 357 -12.58 -13.45 26.28
N SER A 358 -13.51 -14.38 26.09
CA SER A 358 -14.48 -14.82 27.09
C SER A 358 -13.87 -15.62 28.26
N ALA A 359 -12.55 -15.86 28.25
CA ALA A 359 -11.85 -16.54 29.33
C ALA A 359 -11.37 -15.55 30.39
N GLY A 360 -12.19 -15.35 31.43
CA GLY A 360 -11.74 -14.77 32.69
C GLY A 360 -10.65 -15.66 33.32
N GLY A 361 -9.39 -15.22 33.25
CA GLY A 361 -8.24 -15.84 33.92
C GLY A 361 -6.97 -15.67 33.11
N ARG A 362 -5.83 -15.18 33.59
CA ARG A 362 -5.37 -14.86 34.96
C ARG A 362 -4.36 -13.71 34.83
N GLY A 363 -4.50 -12.68 35.67
CA GLY A 363 -3.35 -11.99 36.28
C GLY A 363 -2.37 -11.18 35.43
N GLY A 364 -2.72 -10.74 34.22
CA GLY A 364 -1.92 -9.74 33.49
C GLY A 364 -2.45 -8.33 33.74
N THR A 365 -1.65 -7.44 34.35
CA THR A 365 -1.97 -6.03 34.60
C THR A 365 -1.91 -5.18 33.32
N ASP A 366 -2.62 -5.57 32.27
CA ASP A 366 -2.67 -4.81 31.03
C ASP A 366 -4.11 -4.68 30.53
N ALA A 367 -4.71 -3.53 30.85
CA ALA A 367 -5.92 -2.97 30.27
C ALA A 367 -5.75 -2.63 28.77
N GLN A 368 -5.05 -3.49 28.02
CA GLN A 368 -4.56 -3.22 26.67
C GLN A 368 -5.30 -3.97 25.56
N ARG A 369 -6.02 -5.07 25.86
CA ARG A 369 -6.85 -5.78 24.88
C ARG A 369 -8.24 -5.15 24.82
N GLY A 370 -8.43 -4.24 23.88
CA GLY A 370 -9.70 -3.56 23.64
C GLY A 370 -9.64 -2.77 22.33
N ASP A 371 -10.80 -2.28 21.91
CA ASP A 371 -10.95 -1.45 20.71
C ASP A 371 -10.14 -0.15 20.85
N LYS A 372 -9.04 0.00 20.10
CA LYS A 372 -8.10 1.11 20.29
C LYS A 372 -7.74 1.82 18.99
N ILE A 373 -7.68 3.15 19.12
CA ILE A 373 -7.14 4.06 18.11
C ILE A 373 -5.72 4.42 18.55
N HIS A 374 -4.75 4.20 17.67
CA HIS A 374 -3.34 4.45 17.93
C HIS A 374 -2.84 5.62 17.08
N LYS A 375 -1.91 6.38 17.66
CA LYS A 375 -1.28 7.55 17.02
C LYS A 375 0.14 7.25 16.51
N ASP A 376 0.71 6.15 16.98
CA ASP A 376 2.12 5.77 16.88
C ASP A 376 2.29 4.26 16.75
N GLY A 377 3.46 3.87 16.25
CA GLY A 377 3.87 2.50 15.99
C GLY A 377 3.26 1.94 14.70
N ALA A 378 2.99 0.64 14.70
CA ALA A 378 2.40 -0.03 13.55
C ALA A 378 1.32 -1.04 13.97
N VAL A 379 0.37 -1.28 13.08
CA VAL A 379 -0.63 -2.35 13.17
C VAL A 379 -0.61 -3.15 11.88
N GLY A 380 -0.79 -4.46 11.97
CA GLY A 380 -0.69 -5.29 10.77
C GLY A 380 -1.16 -6.71 10.97
N VAL A 381 -1.03 -7.49 9.91
CA VAL A 381 -1.37 -8.90 9.87
C VAL A 381 -0.23 -9.69 9.22
N ALA A 382 0.21 -10.76 9.89
CA ALA A 382 1.09 -11.75 9.32
C ALA A 382 0.27 -12.85 8.66
N LEU A 383 0.52 -13.10 7.39
CA LEU A 383 -0.05 -14.21 6.63
C LEU A 383 0.81 -15.44 6.84
N VAL A 384 0.23 -16.49 7.42
CA VAL A 384 0.95 -17.72 7.76
C VAL A 384 0.47 -18.88 6.90
N ALA A 385 1.40 -19.75 6.51
CA ALA A 385 1.08 -21.03 5.91
C ALA A 385 0.38 -21.93 6.93
N ASN A 386 -0.71 -22.58 6.51
CA ASN A 386 -1.32 -23.63 7.33
C ASN A 386 -0.46 -24.90 7.22
N VAL A 387 -0.14 -25.51 8.37
CA VAL A 387 0.58 -26.78 8.43
C VAL A 387 -0.47 -27.88 8.59
N ASP A 388 -0.51 -28.83 7.66
CA ASP A 388 -1.49 -29.92 7.69
C ASP A 388 -1.36 -30.76 8.98
N ALA A 389 -2.50 -31.32 9.43
CA ALA A 389 -2.68 -32.04 10.70
C ALA A 389 -1.72 -33.22 10.95
N GLN A 390 -0.98 -33.66 9.93
CA GLN A 390 0.00 -34.74 10.03
C GLN A 390 1.41 -34.26 10.40
N GLY A 391 1.59 -32.95 10.65
CA GLY A 391 2.89 -32.37 11.01
C GLY A 391 3.96 -32.49 9.92
N GLN A 392 3.61 -33.06 8.76
CA GLN A 392 4.43 -32.98 7.57
C GLN A 392 4.38 -31.54 7.11
N LYS A 393 5.48 -30.80 7.34
CA LYS A 393 5.78 -29.60 6.57
C LYS A 393 5.53 -30.00 5.11
N ALA A 394 4.55 -29.36 4.46
CA ALA A 394 4.36 -29.54 3.03
C ALA A 394 5.70 -29.19 2.38
N SER A 395 6.51 -30.20 2.11
CA SER A 395 7.80 -30.11 1.42
C SER A 395 7.59 -29.65 -0.03
N LYS A 396 6.33 -29.54 -0.45
CA LYS A 396 5.89 -28.84 -1.64
C LYS A 396 5.97 -27.34 -1.36
N GLU A 397 6.94 -26.71 -2.01
CA GLU A 397 7.14 -25.27 -2.14
C GLU A 397 5.81 -24.50 -2.07
N ILE A 398 5.54 -23.92 -0.90
CA ILE A 398 4.33 -23.14 -0.68
C ILE A 398 4.47 -21.90 -1.56
N ALA A 399 3.61 -21.79 -2.57
CA ALA A 399 3.60 -20.70 -3.52
C ALA A 399 3.53 -19.37 -2.76
N ARG A 400 4.62 -18.59 -2.84
CA ARG A 400 4.80 -17.39 -2.01
C ARG A 400 4.15 -16.18 -2.64
N PRO A 401 3.57 -15.27 -1.86
CA PRO A 401 3.05 -14.01 -2.39
C PRO A 401 4.14 -13.23 -3.13
N SER A 402 3.84 -12.82 -4.38
CA SER A 402 4.76 -12.04 -5.20
C SER A 402 4.54 -10.54 -4.97
N VAL A 403 5.63 -9.78 -4.93
CA VAL A 403 5.63 -8.32 -4.78
C VAL A 403 6.13 -7.69 -6.07
N GLU A 404 5.29 -6.88 -6.70
CA GLU A 404 5.60 -6.12 -7.91
C GLU A 404 5.60 -4.62 -7.59
N VAL A 405 6.68 -3.93 -7.96
CA VAL A 405 6.82 -2.49 -7.78
C VAL A 405 6.81 -1.83 -9.16
N ARG A 406 6.04 -0.77 -9.34
CA ARG A 406 6.03 0.06 -10.55
C ARG A 406 6.18 1.54 -10.19
N TYR A 407 7.03 2.23 -10.92
CA TYR A 407 7.27 3.67 -10.79
C TYR A 407 6.63 4.40 -11.98
N GLU A 408 5.32 4.61 -11.92
CA GLU A 408 4.56 5.22 -13.02
C GLU A 408 4.94 6.67 -13.26
N GLY A 409 4.91 7.08 -14.53
CA GLY A 409 5.18 8.46 -14.93
C GLY A 409 6.64 8.89 -14.83
N LEU A 410 7.55 8.01 -14.40
CA LEU A 410 8.98 8.27 -14.47
C LEU A 410 9.54 7.85 -15.83
N GLU A 411 10.16 8.80 -16.53
CA GLU A 411 10.88 8.55 -17.77
C GLU A 411 12.39 8.55 -17.52
N PRO A 412 13.09 7.45 -17.86
CA PRO A 412 14.54 7.41 -17.76
C PRO A 412 15.17 8.37 -18.76
N PHE A 413 16.25 9.03 -18.34
CA PHE A 413 17.08 9.83 -19.23
C PHE A 413 18.56 9.62 -18.89
N GLY A 414 19.39 9.75 -19.92
CA GLY A 414 20.81 9.40 -19.83
C GLY A 414 21.08 7.89 -19.79
N PRO A 415 22.33 7.48 -20.06
CA PRO A 415 22.73 6.09 -19.95
C PRO A 415 22.84 5.66 -18.49
N ARG A 416 22.68 4.37 -18.27
CA ARG A 416 22.95 3.74 -16.99
C ARG A 416 24.47 3.72 -16.74
N ARG A 417 24.89 4.11 -15.54
CA ARG A 417 26.30 4.30 -15.16
C ARG A 417 26.61 3.57 -13.87
N GLU A 418 27.77 2.92 -13.79
CA GLU A 418 28.24 2.32 -12.54
C GLU A 418 28.44 3.41 -11.47
N VAL A 419 28.03 3.16 -10.24
CA VAL A 419 28.39 4.02 -9.11
C VAL A 419 29.82 3.67 -8.71
N THR A 420 30.78 4.57 -8.91
CA THR A 420 32.18 4.24 -8.57
C THR A 420 32.57 4.75 -7.20
N SER A 421 31.89 5.80 -6.70
CA SER A 421 32.14 6.36 -5.40
C SER A 421 30.86 6.99 -4.81
N ALA A 422 30.54 6.59 -3.59
CA ALA A 422 29.43 7.10 -2.80
C ALA A 422 29.74 6.96 -1.30
N SER A 423 29.15 7.81 -0.49
CA SER A 423 29.26 7.80 0.98
C SER A 423 27.96 8.28 1.59
N GLY A 424 27.31 7.43 2.38
CA GLY A 424 25.97 7.71 2.90
C GLY A 424 24.98 7.89 1.76
N ASN A 425 24.25 9.00 1.76
CA ASN A 425 23.31 9.37 0.72
C ASN A 425 23.91 10.29 -0.37
N ILE A 426 25.25 10.40 -0.44
CA ILE A 426 25.95 11.27 -1.39
C ILE A 426 26.73 10.41 -2.39
N ILE A 427 26.46 10.62 -3.67
CA ILE A 427 27.20 10.02 -4.79
C ILE A 427 28.21 11.05 -5.28
N THR A 428 29.49 10.69 -5.29
CA THR A 428 30.58 11.55 -5.77
C THR A 428 30.95 11.24 -7.21
N GLU A 429 30.93 9.96 -7.58
CA GLU A 429 31.36 9.51 -8.91
C GLU A 429 30.44 8.48 -9.54
N LEU A 430 30.14 8.69 -10.82
CA LEU A 430 29.43 7.78 -11.71
C LEU A 430 30.35 7.44 -12.89
N SER A 431 30.71 6.16 -13.02
CA SER A 431 31.64 5.63 -14.03
C SER A 431 32.98 6.38 -14.04
N SER A 432 33.53 6.60 -12.84
CA SER A 432 34.77 7.35 -12.57
C SER A 432 34.74 8.80 -13.05
N GLN A 433 33.54 9.38 -13.18
CA GLN A 433 33.33 10.77 -13.53
C GLN A 433 32.44 11.47 -12.50
N ASN A 434 32.60 12.78 -12.38
CA ASN A 434 31.84 13.63 -11.48
C ASN A 434 30.32 13.45 -11.66
N ALA A 435 29.63 12.97 -10.61
CA ALA A 435 28.23 12.58 -10.69
C ALA A 435 27.29 13.75 -11.02
N ALA A 436 27.52 14.91 -10.39
CA ALA A 436 26.72 16.12 -10.63
C ALA A 436 26.90 16.67 -12.06
N GLN A 437 28.11 16.60 -12.63
CA GLN A 437 28.35 16.99 -14.02
C GLN A 437 27.70 16.03 -15.01
N GLN A 438 27.73 14.72 -14.75
CA GLN A 438 27.02 13.74 -15.58
C GLN A 438 25.51 14.02 -15.62
N PHE A 439 24.92 14.28 -14.45
CA PHE A 439 23.52 14.66 -14.34
C PHE A 439 23.18 15.91 -15.19
N LEU A 440 23.98 16.97 -15.10
CA LEU A 440 23.77 18.18 -15.89
C LEU A 440 23.94 17.94 -17.40
N ARG A 441 24.89 17.11 -17.83
CA ARG A 441 25.05 16.72 -19.24
C ARG A 441 23.83 15.98 -19.77
N ASP A 442 23.27 15.07 -18.97
CA ASP A 442 22.08 14.31 -19.38
C ASP A 442 20.84 15.22 -19.52
N ILE A 443 20.72 16.23 -18.65
CA ILE A 443 19.68 17.27 -18.76
C ILE A 443 19.86 18.10 -20.04
N GLN A 444 21.08 18.48 -20.40
CA GLN A 444 21.36 19.20 -21.64
C GLN A 444 21.00 18.37 -22.87
N ALA A 445 21.44 17.11 -22.90
CA ALA A 445 21.19 16.21 -24.01
C ALA A 445 19.69 16.01 -24.24
N ARG A 446 18.91 15.98 -23.15
CA ARG A 446 17.44 15.95 -23.21
C ARG A 446 16.84 17.21 -23.82
N SER A 447 17.38 18.38 -23.49
CA SER A 447 16.85 19.67 -23.96
C SER A 447 17.19 19.99 -25.43
N ALA A 448 18.20 19.32 -26.01
CA ALA A 448 18.67 19.56 -27.38
C ALA A 448 18.76 18.26 -28.22
N PRO A 449 17.63 17.61 -28.55
CA PRO A 449 17.62 16.33 -29.27
C PRO A 449 18.03 16.41 -30.76
N SER A 450 18.30 17.60 -31.31
CA SER A 450 18.43 17.85 -32.76
C SER A 450 19.86 17.92 -33.32
N ALA A 451 20.91 17.59 -32.55
CA ALA A 451 22.24 17.35 -33.11
C ALA A 451 22.45 15.83 -33.25
N GLY A 452 22.18 15.30 -34.45
CA GLY A 452 22.47 13.91 -34.80
C GLY A 452 23.96 13.61 -34.67
N SER A 453 24.37 13.19 -33.48
CA SER A 453 25.71 12.68 -33.21
C SER A 453 25.64 11.91 -31.90
N SER A 454 25.96 10.62 -32.00
CA SER A 454 26.39 9.70 -30.95
C SER A 454 26.62 10.37 -29.59
N ALA A 455 26.01 9.84 -28.53
CA ALA A 455 26.32 10.16 -27.15
C ALA A 455 27.85 10.20 -26.96
N SER A 456 28.45 11.37 -27.13
CA SER A 456 29.89 11.51 -27.09
C SER A 456 30.23 11.51 -25.62
N SER A 457 30.84 10.40 -25.22
CA SER A 457 31.56 10.16 -23.97
C SER A 457 32.75 11.13 -23.80
N THR A 458 32.58 12.42 -24.10
CA THR A 458 33.63 13.42 -23.96
C THR A 458 33.81 13.67 -22.47
N SER A 459 34.88 13.08 -21.95
CA SER A 459 35.36 13.18 -20.57
C SER A 459 35.78 14.60 -20.15
N THR A 460 35.61 15.60 -21.02
CA THR A 460 36.01 16.97 -20.78
C THR A 460 35.13 17.61 -19.70
N PRO A 461 35.68 17.99 -18.53
CA PRO A 461 34.91 18.63 -17.48
C PRO A 461 34.21 19.87 -18.03
N LEU A 462 32.93 20.02 -17.72
CA LEU A 462 32.16 21.20 -18.13
C LEU A 462 32.84 22.45 -17.59
N SER A 463 32.96 23.49 -18.41
CA SER A 463 33.46 24.76 -17.94
C SER A 463 32.51 25.36 -16.90
N ALA A 464 33.03 26.24 -16.04
CA ALA A 464 32.22 26.88 -14.99
C ALA A 464 31.04 27.69 -15.57
N ASN A 465 31.24 28.29 -16.76
CA ASN A 465 30.20 29.06 -17.45
C ASN A 465 29.12 28.15 -18.02
N GLU A 466 29.49 27.08 -18.73
CA GLU A 466 28.53 26.10 -19.25
C GLU A 466 27.69 25.49 -18.12
N THR A 467 28.34 25.11 -17.01
CA THR A 467 27.66 24.56 -15.83
C THR A 467 26.57 25.53 -15.31
N ARG A 468 26.87 26.83 -15.27
CA ARG A 468 25.95 27.86 -14.80
C ARG A 468 24.78 28.05 -15.77
N ASP A 469 25.05 28.04 -17.07
CA ASP A 469 24.04 28.19 -18.10
C ASP A 469 23.05 27.02 -18.05
N ILE A 470 23.53 25.79 -17.90
CA ILE A 470 22.67 24.60 -17.77
C ILE A 470 21.82 24.68 -16.51
N ALA A 471 22.45 24.98 -15.37
CA ALA A 471 21.75 25.08 -14.11
C ALA A 471 20.64 26.15 -14.17
N SER A 472 20.79 27.19 -15.00
CA SER A 472 19.75 28.18 -15.23
C SER A 472 18.60 27.72 -16.13
N THR A 473 18.83 26.72 -17.00
CA THR A 473 17.78 26.12 -17.84
C THR A 473 16.92 25.10 -17.10
N VAL A 474 17.44 24.52 -16.00
CA VAL A 474 16.68 23.62 -15.14
C VAL A 474 15.61 24.43 -14.41
N LYS A 475 14.34 24.14 -14.71
CA LYS A 475 13.22 24.77 -14.02
C LYS A 475 13.23 24.35 -12.55
N LYS A 476 12.99 25.31 -11.65
CA LYS A 476 12.93 25.05 -10.21
C LYS A 476 11.82 24.06 -9.84
N GLU A 477 10.80 23.97 -10.68
CA GLU A 477 9.62 23.13 -10.50
C GLU A 477 9.83 21.70 -10.98
N GLU A 478 10.97 21.39 -11.62
CA GLU A 478 11.21 20.06 -12.16
C GLU A 478 11.82 19.12 -11.09
N ALA A 479 11.11 18.03 -10.80
CA ALA A 479 11.58 17.00 -9.90
C ALA A 479 12.37 15.91 -10.65
N PHE A 480 13.58 15.63 -10.16
CA PHE A 480 14.45 14.58 -10.69
C PHE A 480 14.65 13.47 -9.67
N TYR A 481 14.84 12.27 -10.19
CA TYR A 481 15.00 11.05 -9.41
C TYR A 481 16.18 10.25 -9.96
N ILE A 482 16.68 9.33 -9.15
CA ILE A 482 17.72 8.40 -9.53
C ILE A 482 17.29 6.98 -9.14
N GLY A 483 17.38 6.05 -10.09
CA GLY A 483 17.12 4.64 -9.87
C GLY A 483 18.42 3.87 -9.76
N PHE A 484 18.53 3.00 -8.76
CA PHE A 484 19.67 2.11 -8.53
C PHE A 484 19.34 0.71 -9.02
N PHE A 485 20.28 0.04 -9.69
CA PHE A 485 20.10 -1.24 -10.34
C PHE A 485 21.20 -2.21 -9.92
N ALA A 486 20.84 -3.49 -9.75
CA ALA A 486 21.80 -4.53 -9.42
C ALA A 486 22.78 -4.83 -10.55
N THR A 487 22.35 -4.66 -11.80
CA THR A 487 23.16 -4.89 -12.99
C THR A 487 22.82 -3.85 -14.06
N GLU A 488 23.72 -3.67 -15.01
CA GLU A 488 23.51 -2.75 -16.14
C GLU A 488 22.27 -3.13 -16.98
N THR A 489 21.91 -4.40 -17.04
CA THR A 489 20.78 -4.90 -17.85
C THR A 489 19.50 -5.15 -17.05
N ALA A 490 19.49 -4.89 -15.74
CA ALA A 490 18.31 -5.12 -14.91
C ALA A 490 17.11 -4.28 -15.38
N SER A 491 15.95 -4.91 -15.53
CA SER A 491 14.73 -4.24 -15.97
C SER A 491 14.12 -3.35 -14.88
N THR A 492 14.23 -3.77 -13.61
CA THR A 492 13.64 -3.07 -12.47
C THR A 492 14.72 -2.50 -11.56
N PRO A 493 14.60 -1.24 -11.11
CA PRO A 493 15.49 -0.70 -10.11
C PRO A 493 15.27 -1.40 -8.76
N LEU A 494 16.35 -1.54 -8.00
CA LEU A 494 16.34 -1.94 -6.59
C LEU A 494 15.64 -0.88 -5.74
N MET A 495 15.89 0.39 -6.03
CA MET A 495 15.34 1.54 -5.33
C MET A 495 15.33 2.73 -6.28
N VAL A 496 14.36 3.62 -6.12
CA VAL A 496 14.36 4.92 -6.78
C VAL A 496 14.20 5.99 -5.70
N SER A 497 15.02 7.03 -5.78
CA SER A 497 15.08 8.10 -4.78
C SER A 497 15.06 9.48 -5.46
N PRO A 498 14.38 10.47 -4.86
CA PRO A 498 14.51 11.87 -5.26
C PRO A 498 15.95 12.38 -5.18
N ILE A 499 16.33 13.24 -6.13
CA ILE A 499 17.59 13.98 -6.06
C ILE A 499 17.34 15.28 -5.28
N LEU A 500 18.04 15.47 -4.16
CA LEU A 500 17.84 16.62 -3.27
C LEU A 500 18.67 17.83 -3.69
N SER A 501 19.93 17.59 -4.04
CA SER A 501 20.87 18.65 -4.44
C SER A 501 22.07 18.08 -5.18
N GLY A 502 22.81 18.93 -5.87
CA GLY A 502 24.07 18.58 -6.51
C GLY A 502 25.04 19.76 -6.55
N HIS A 503 26.33 19.48 -6.40
CA HIS A 503 27.38 20.49 -6.47
C HIS A 503 28.36 20.15 -7.61
N PRO A 504 28.27 20.81 -8.77
CA PRO A 504 29.01 20.41 -9.97
C PRO A 504 30.53 20.52 -9.83
N SER A 505 31.06 21.50 -9.07
CA SER A 505 32.52 21.59 -8.84
C SER A 505 33.05 20.56 -7.84
N ARG A 506 32.27 20.15 -6.85
CA ARG A 506 32.66 19.11 -5.86
C ARG A 506 32.34 17.70 -6.34
N GLY A 507 31.46 17.59 -7.34
CA GLY A 507 30.98 16.35 -7.92
C GLY A 507 29.97 15.57 -7.14
N THR A 508 29.52 16.11 -6.01
CA THR A 508 28.57 15.45 -5.12
C THR A 508 27.14 15.61 -5.61
N LEU A 509 26.40 14.52 -5.68
CA LEU A 509 24.95 14.45 -5.85
C LEU A 509 24.34 13.84 -4.59
N SER A 510 23.44 14.58 -3.93
CA SER A 510 22.76 14.13 -2.72
C SER A 510 21.37 13.61 -3.07
N VAL A 511 21.03 12.44 -2.53
CA VAL A 511 19.78 11.74 -2.81
C VAL A 511 18.97 11.53 -1.53
N GLU A 512 17.64 11.47 -1.66
CA GLU A 512 16.74 11.16 -0.55
C GLU A 512 16.68 9.63 -0.37
N THR A 513 17.66 9.11 0.36
CA THR A 513 17.64 7.74 0.85
C THR A 513 18.28 7.69 2.22
N GLU A 514 17.81 6.76 3.03
CA GLU A 514 18.41 6.43 4.32
C GLU A 514 19.43 5.29 4.20
N VAL A 515 19.45 4.62 3.04
CA VAL A 515 20.36 3.51 2.76
C VAL A 515 21.75 4.06 2.44
N ASP A 516 22.78 3.55 3.12
CA ASP A 516 24.16 3.87 2.77
C ASP A 516 24.49 3.28 1.40
N LEU A 517 24.77 4.16 0.44
CA LEU A 517 25.15 3.80 -0.93
C LEU A 517 26.63 3.42 -1.04
N GLY A 518 27.44 3.77 -0.03
CA GLY A 518 28.88 3.55 -0.02
C GLY A 518 29.31 2.13 0.36
N PRO A 519 30.61 1.81 0.27
CA PRO A 519 31.15 0.54 0.72
C PRO A 519 31.42 0.54 2.25
N GLY A 520 30.94 1.58 2.94
CA GLY A 520 31.27 1.89 4.33
C GLY A 520 32.73 2.34 4.53
N PRO A 521 33.10 2.77 5.75
CA PRO A 521 34.42 3.35 6.07
C PRO A 521 35.60 2.37 6.07
N ARG A 522 35.43 1.11 5.64
CA ARG A 522 36.52 0.11 5.51
C ARG A 522 36.48 -0.74 4.24
N GLY A 523 35.52 -0.55 3.35
CA GLY A 523 35.63 -1.16 2.02
C GLY A 523 36.78 -0.48 1.29
N GLU A 524 37.69 -1.26 0.69
CA GLU A 524 38.50 -0.71 -0.40
C GLU A 524 37.53 -0.02 -1.37
N GLN A 525 37.94 1.10 -1.97
CA GLN A 525 37.20 1.76 -3.05
C GLN A 525 37.23 0.85 -4.30
N GLY A 526 36.70 -0.37 -4.18
CA GLY A 526 36.38 -1.26 -5.27
C GLY A 526 35.09 -0.78 -5.92
N SER A 527 34.93 -1.10 -7.20
CA SER A 527 33.76 -0.70 -7.96
C SER A 527 32.49 -1.18 -7.25
N MET A 528 31.59 -0.24 -6.95
CA MET A 528 30.28 -0.61 -6.42
C MET A 528 29.56 -1.28 -7.58
N LYS A 529 29.29 -2.58 -7.47
CA LYS A 529 28.54 -3.35 -8.47
C LYS A 529 27.05 -2.94 -8.50
N ILE A 530 26.77 -1.65 -8.48
CA ILE A 530 25.46 -1.01 -8.51
C ILE A 530 25.52 0.04 -9.61
N PHE A 531 24.46 0.10 -10.39
CA PHE A 531 24.33 1.04 -11.49
C PHE A 531 23.25 2.06 -11.17
N ALA A 532 23.45 3.30 -11.59
CA ALA A 532 22.50 4.38 -11.44
C ALA A 532 22.01 4.88 -12.81
N GLN A 533 20.74 5.28 -12.86
CA GLN A 533 20.14 5.94 -14.02
C GLN A 533 19.22 7.06 -13.54
N PHE A 534 19.20 8.18 -14.25
CA PHE A 534 18.37 9.32 -13.89
C PHE A 534 16.96 9.20 -14.47
N PHE A 535 15.99 9.75 -13.75
CA PHE A 535 14.58 9.75 -14.09
C PHE A 535 13.97 11.13 -13.83
N HIS A 536 12.92 11.46 -14.57
CA HIS A 536 12.15 12.67 -14.37
C HIS A 536 10.67 12.38 -14.62
N HIS A 537 9.80 13.25 -14.11
CA HIS A 537 8.42 13.29 -14.54
C HIS A 537 8.32 14.21 -15.76
N PRO A 538 7.83 13.74 -16.92
CA PRO A 538 7.62 14.61 -18.06
C PRO A 538 6.58 15.68 -17.67
N PRO A 539 6.83 16.97 -17.97
CA PRO A 539 5.84 18.01 -17.73
C PRO A 539 4.58 17.70 -18.52
N ALA A 540 3.41 17.88 -17.90
CA ALA A 540 2.15 17.69 -18.60
C ALA A 540 2.14 18.59 -19.87
N PRO A 541 1.73 18.07 -21.04
CA PRO A 541 1.80 18.81 -22.29
C PRO A 541 0.93 20.07 -22.22
N VAL A 542 1.56 21.24 -22.18
CA VAL A 542 0.96 22.58 -21.95
C VAL A 542 0.01 23.04 -23.08
N GLY A 543 -0.35 22.20 -24.05
CA GLY A 543 -0.95 22.63 -25.31
C GLY A 543 -2.27 21.99 -25.74
N ALA A 544 -2.85 21.01 -25.03
CA ALA A 544 -3.90 20.17 -25.62
C ALA A 544 -5.20 20.00 -24.82
N SER A 545 -5.42 20.66 -23.67
CA SER A 545 -6.56 20.25 -22.84
C SER A 545 -7.26 21.38 -22.06
N ASN A 546 -8.34 21.91 -22.66
CA ASN A 546 -9.51 22.41 -21.90
C ASN A 546 -10.28 21.25 -21.21
N SER A 547 -9.83 20.00 -21.36
CA SER A 547 -10.20 18.86 -20.52
C SER A 547 -9.15 18.73 -19.41
N GLY A 548 -9.52 18.64 -18.14
CA GLY A 548 -8.57 18.55 -17.02
C GLY A 548 -7.74 17.25 -16.98
N ASP A 549 -6.83 17.07 -17.94
CA ASP A 549 -6.03 15.85 -18.17
C ASP A 549 -4.57 16.00 -17.70
N GLU A 550 -4.29 16.98 -16.83
CA GLU A 550 -2.97 17.09 -16.20
C GLU A 550 -2.74 15.90 -15.26
N GLY A 551 -1.80 15.02 -15.63
CA GLY A 551 -1.21 14.06 -14.72
C GLY A 551 -1.99 12.78 -14.46
N LYS A 552 -2.77 12.30 -15.45
CA LYS A 552 -3.47 11.01 -15.39
C LYS A 552 -2.54 9.91 -14.88
N VAL A 553 -2.78 9.44 -13.65
CA VAL A 553 -2.20 8.19 -13.15
C VAL A 553 -2.69 7.10 -14.08
N GLU A 554 -1.82 6.18 -14.49
CA GLU A 554 -2.25 5.13 -15.40
C GLU A 554 -3.35 4.35 -14.69
N ALA A 555 -4.49 4.19 -15.36
CA ALA A 555 -5.62 3.55 -14.73
C ALA A 555 -5.19 2.16 -14.26
N ILE A 556 -5.68 1.74 -13.09
CA ILE A 556 -5.33 0.44 -12.54
C ILE A 556 -5.61 -0.60 -13.63
N GLU A 557 -4.60 -1.40 -13.98
CA GLU A 557 -4.77 -2.54 -14.87
C GLU A 557 -5.70 -3.52 -14.18
N ILE A 558 -7.00 -3.32 -14.39
CA ILE A 558 -8.05 -4.26 -14.07
C ILE A 558 -7.84 -5.38 -15.09
N PRO A 559 -7.34 -6.56 -14.68
CA PRO A 559 -7.26 -7.67 -15.60
C PRO A 559 -8.63 -7.84 -16.23
N GLY A 560 -8.66 -8.12 -17.54
CA GLY A 560 -9.87 -8.04 -18.35
C GLY A 560 -11.07 -8.84 -17.79
N PRO A 561 -12.18 -8.94 -18.55
CA PRO A 561 -13.42 -9.57 -18.07
C PRO A 561 -13.27 -11.06 -17.68
N ASP A 562 -12.10 -11.65 -17.90
CA ASP A 562 -11.77 -13.02 -17.53
C ASP A 562 -11.61 -13.15 -16.01
N ALA A 563 -12.70 -13.56 -15.35
CA ALA A 563 -12.78 -13.77 -13.90
C ALA A 563 -11.73 -14.75 -13.35
N SER A 564 -11.13 -15.59 -14.20
CA SER A 564 -10.04 -16.48 -13.84
C SER A 564 -8.75 -15.75 -13.44
N VAL A 565 -8.53 -14.52 -13.95
CA VAL A 565 -7.37 -13.68 -13.59
C VAL A 565 -7.59 -12.98 -12.25
N TRP A 566 -8.85 -12.85 -11.82
CA TRP A 566 -9.28 -12.26 -10.57
C TRP A 566 -9.29 -13.24 -9.39
N THR A 567 -8.90 -14.51 -9.57
CA THR A 567 -9.13 -15.55 -8.56
C THR A 567 -8.34 -15.36 -7.26
N SER A 568 -7.29 -14.53 -7.26
CA SER A 568 -6.45 -14.30 -6.08
C SER A 568 -6.54 -12.85 -5.62
N PRO A 569 -6.71 -12.61 -4.30
CA PRO A 569 -6.61 -11.27 -3.72
C PRO A 569 -5.30 -10.57 -4.06
N ARG A 570 -5.40 -9.27 -4.37
CA ARG A 570 -4.26 -8.37 -4.58
C ARG A 570 -4.33 -7.19 -3.62
N TYR A 571 -3.18 -6.78 -3.10
CA TYR A 571 -3.05 -5.61 -2.25
C TYR A 571 -2.23 -4.57 -3.00
N LEU A 572 -2.87 -3.46 -3.38
CA LEU A 572 -2.30 -2.37 -4.12
C LEU A 572 -2.09 -1.18 -3.19
N PHE A 573 -0.84 -0.83 -2.92
CA PHE A 573 -0.49 0.38 -2.19
C PHE A 573 0.05 1.45 -3.13
N LEU A 574 -0.41 2.69 -2.94
CA LEU A 574 -0.17 3.80 -3.84
C LEU A 574 0.44 5.00 -3.10
N THR A 575 1.40 5.65 -3.75
CA THR A 575 1.86 6.97 -3.31
C THR A 575 1.02 8.06 -3.96
N SER A 576 0.14 8.68 -3.19
CA SER A 576 -0.66 9.82 -3.65
C SER A 576 0.20 11.09 -3.66
N PRO A 577 0.12 11.95 -4.68
CA PRO A 577 0.75 13.27 -4.62
C PRO A 577 0.20 14.07 -3.43
N PRO A 578 1.02 14.90 -2.77
CA PRO A 578 0.55 15.73 -1.67
C PRO A 578 -0.57 16.66 -2.15
N TYR A 579 -1.66 16.72 -1.37
CA TYR A 579 -2.93 17.38 -1.73
C TYR A 579 -2.81 18.90 -2.03
N GLY A 580 -1.66 19.52 -1.75
CA GLY A 580 -1.42 20.96 -1.86
C GLY A 580 -1.26 21.53 -3.29
N ASP A 581 -0.70 20.76 -4.23
CA ASP A 581 -0.38 21.31 -5.55
C ASP A 581 -1.61 21.36 -6.48
N SER A 582 -2.53 20.41 -6.35
CA SER A 582 -3.75 20.35 -7.18
C SER A 582 -4.92 21.15 -6.62
N ALA A 583 -4.96 21.39 -5.30
CA ALA A 583 -6.04 22.16 -4.67
C ALA A 583 -6.05 23.63 -5.14
N ASN A 584 -4.91 24.25 -5.35
CA ASN A 584 -4.87 25.62 -5.88
C ASN A 584 -5.39 25.73 -7.32
N ALA A 585 -5.22 24.69 -8.14
CA ALA A 585 -5.77 24.63 -9.50
C ALA A 585 -7.28 24.33 -9.51
N ALA A 586 -7.75 23.38 -8.68
CA ALA A 586 -9.16 23.00 -8.62
C ALA A 586 -10.05 24.05 -7.93
N THR A 587 -9.53 24.76 -6.92
CA THR A 587 -10.28 25.81 -6.20
C THR A 587 -10.42 27.09 -7.02
N ALA A 588 -9.52 27.34 -7.99
CA ALA A 588 -9.60 28.48 -8.90
C ALA A 588 -10.56 28.25 -10.09
N ALA A 589 -10.91 27.01 -10.41
CA ALA A 589 -11.77 26.65 -11.55
C ALA A 589 -13.19 26.19 -11.17
N ALA A 590 -13.49 25.99 -9.88
CA ALA A 590 -14.85 25.71 -9.43
C ALA A 590 -15.62 27.03 -9.21
N PRO A 591 -16.62 27.40 -10.05
CA PRO A 591 -17.60 28.37 -9.59
C PRO A 591 -18.24 27.80 -8.32
N ALA A 592 -18.42 28.63 -7.30
CA ALA A 592 -19.04 28.30 -6.02
C ALA A 592 -20.40 27.60 -6.23
N ALA A 593 -20.38 26.30 -6.46
CA ALA A 593 -21.55 25.45 -6.46
C ALA A 593 -21.95 25.35 -5.00
N LYS A 594 -23.09 25.98 -4.67
CA LYS A 594 -23.82 25.87 -3.43
C LYS A 594 -24.06 24.39 -3.08
N ALA A 595 -23.08 23.72 -2.48
CA ALA A 595 -23.08 22.28 -2.23
C ALA A 595 -23.59 21.90 -0.83
N ALA A 596 -24.51 22.69 -0.26
CA ALA A 596 -25.11 22.39 1.05
C ALA A 596 -26.64 22.55 1.10
N GLY A 597 -27.31 22.80 -0.04
CA GLY A 597 -28.72 23.22 -0.03
C GLY A 597 -29.76 22.30 -0.70
N ASP A 598 -29.38 21.30 -1.51
CA ASP A 598 -30.33 20.65 -2.42
C ASP A 598 -30.25 19.10 -2.48
N GLU A 599 -29.80 18.45 -1.40
CA GLU A 599 -29.70 16.97 -1.27
C GLU A 599 -31.06 16.25 -1.14
N ALA A 600 -32.21 16.92 -1.26
CA ALA A 600 -33.53 16.31 -1.04
C ALA A 600 -34.15 15.66 -2.30
N LYS A 601 -33.53 15.76 -3.49
CA LYS A 601 -34.01 15.02 -4.65
C LYS A 601 -33.42 13.61 -4.61
N LYS A 602 -34.28 12.59 -4.74
CA LYS A 602 -33.99 11.13 -4.80
C LYS A 602 -32.97 10.76 -5.89
N GLY A 603 -31.74 11.23 -5.77
CA GLY A 603 -30.63 10.85 -6.64
C GLY A 603 -30.20 9.45 -6.28
N ASN A 604 -30.05 8.60 -7.29
CA ASN A 604 -29.44 7.28 -7.10
C ASN A 604 -27.97 7.49 -6.71
N HIS A 605 -27.59 7.08 -5.50
CA HIS A 605 -26.19 7.08 -5.10
C HIS A 605 -25.43 6.05 -5.95
N GLN A 606 -24.48 6.51 -6.75
CA GLN A 606 -23.64 5.64 -7.56
C GLN A 606 -22.51 5.10 -6.69
N VAL A 607 -22.38 3.76 -6.62
CA VAL A 607 -21.31 3.09 -5.90
C VAL A 607 -20.65 2.11 -6.84
N PHE A 608 -19.32 2.15 -6.89
CA PHE A 608 -18.49 1.23 -7.66
C PHE A 608 -17.77 0.26 -6.74
N ALA A 609 -17.46 -0.92 -7.27
CA ALA A 609 -16.89 -2.03 -6.52
C ALA A 609 -15.79 -2.69 -7.36
N LEU A 610 -14.59 -2.83 -6.80
CA LEU A 610 -13.48 -3.58 -7.38
C LEU A 610 -13.26 -4.87 -6.58
N PRO A 611 -13.75 -6.03 -7.06
CA PRO A 611 -13.60 -7.29 -6.35
C PRO A 611 -12.14 -7.76 -6.36
N ASN A 612 -11.75 -8.50 -5.32
CA ASN A 612 -10.43 -9.13 -5.15
C ASN A 612 -9.23 -8.17 -5.18
N LEU A 613 -9.47 -6.88 -4.96
CA LEU A 613 -8.45 -5.85 -4.91
C LEU A 613 -8.63 -5.03 -3.63
N PHE A 614 -7.56 -4.91 -2.85
CA PHE A 614 -7.47 -4.03 -1.69
C PHE A 614 -6.61 -2.85 -2.06
N ILE A 615 -7.13 -1.63 -1.97
CA ILE A 615 -6.40 -0.42 -2.33
C ILE A 615 -6.21 0.45 -1.10
N ALA A 616 -4.98 0.90 -0.86
CA ALA A 616 -4.71 1.92 0.13
C ALA A 616 -3.68 2.90 -0.42
N ALA A 617 -3.90 4.18 -0.17
CA ALA A 617 -3.00 5.23 -0.63
C ALA A 617 -2.43 6.02 0.54
N SER A 618 -1.21 6.52 0.33
CA SER A 618 -0.56 7.42 1.26
C SER A 618 0.23 8.49 0.54
N GLU A 619 0.18 9.70 1.09
CA GLU A 619 1.04 10.82 0.70
C GLU A 619 2.47 10.69 1.27
N LYS A 620 2.70 9.73 2.17
CA LYS A 620 4.02 9.39 2.72
C LYS A 620 4.63 8.14 2.07
N GLY A 621 3.94 7.54 1.11
CA GLY A 621 4.44 6.40 0.35
C GLY A 621 4.19 5.05 1.01
N TRP A 622 4.89 4.05 0.49
CA TRP A 622 4.73 2.64 0.85
C TRP A 622 6.09 1.97 1.09
N ILE A 623 6.03 0.79 1.68
CA ILE A 623 7.17 -0.05 2.06
C ILE A 623 6.97 -1.40 1.38
N ALA A 624 8.00 -1.93 0.72
CA ALA A 624 7.89 -3.22 0.07
C ALA A 624 9.19 -4.01 0.12
N GLY A 625 9.12 -5.30 0.42
CA GLY A 625 10.28 -6.18 0.36
C GLY A 625 9.91 -7.53 -0.23
N ARG A 626 10.81 -8.05 -1.06
CA ARG A 626 10.73 -9.44 -1.50
C ARG A 626 11.49 -10.30 -0.49
N GLY A 627 10.84 -11.37 -0.04
CA GLY A 627 11.52 -12.36 0.78
C GLY A 627 12.65 -13.01 -0.03
N ALA A 628 13.74 -13.39 0.64
CA ALA A 628 14.83 -14.12 0.03
C ALA A 628 14.29 -15.35 -0.73
N ALA A 629 14.57 -15.39 -2.04
CA ALA A 629 14.40 -16.61 -2.81
C ALA A 629 15.21 -17.71 -2.12
N GLY A 630 14.69 -18.94 -2.07
CA GLY A 630 15.47 -20.06 -1.55
C GLY A 630 16.81 -20.19 -2.29
N PRO A 631 17.78 -20.94 -1.75
CA PRO A 631 19.03 -21.22 -2.45
C PRO A 631 18.72 -21.97 -3.76
N SER A 632 18.49 -21.24 -4.85
CA SER A 632 18.50 -21.79 -6.19
C SER A 632 19.96 -21.91 -6.60
N ALA A 633 20.33 -23.08 -7.12
CA ALA A 633 21.70 -23.53 -7.36
C ALA A 633 22.54 -22.68 -8.35
N ASP A 634 22.01 -21.56 -8.85
CA ASP A 634 22.70 -20.65 -9.77
C ASP A 634 23.24 -19.37 -9.11
N GLN A 635 23.03 -19.14 -7.80
CA GLN A 635 23.54 -17.94 -7.10
C GLN A 635 24.95 -18.07 -6.49
N ASP A 636 25.51 -19.29 -6.42
CA ASP A 636 26.81 -19.52 -5.77
C ASP A 636 28.02 -18.92 -6.54
N ALA A 637 27.85 -18.52 -7.81
CA ALA A 637 28.96 -17.97 -8.60
C ALA A 637 29.18 -16.45 -8.45
N ALA A 638 28.27 -15.70 -7.80
CA ALA A 638 28.36 -14.23 -7.73
C ALA A 638 28.70 -13.65 -6.34
N LEU A 639 28.87 -14.49 -5.31
CA LEU A 639 28.89 -14.11 -3.89
C LEU A 639 30.27 -13.98 -3.23
N GLN A 640 31.34 -13.61 -3.97
CA GLN A 640 32.66 -13.35 -3.36
C GLN A 640 33.20 -11.92 -3.51
N GLY A 641 32.48 -11.00 -4.18
CA GLY A 641 32.91 -9.60 -4.27
C GLY A 641 32.04 -8.67 -3.43
N GLY A 642 32.63 -8.03 -2.42
CA GLY A 642 32.01 -7.11 -1.45
C GLY A 642 30.70 -6.45 -1.92
N SER A 643 29.59 -7.00 -1.45
CA SER A 643 28.25 -6.51 -1.76
C SER A 643 27.79 -5.50 -0.71
N ILE A 644 27.49 -4.29 -1.18
CA ILE A 644 26.90 -3.16 -0.44
C ILE A 644 25.65 -3.59 0.35
N ASN A 645 25.34 -2.84 1.42
CA ASN A 645 24.21 -3.07 2.33
C ASN A 645 22.86 -3.25 1.62
N LEU A 646 22.66 -2.62 0.45
CA LEU A 646 21.52 -2.84 -0.46
C LEU A 646 21.29 -4.32 -0.83
N ARG A 647 22.32 -5.16 -0.79
CA ARG A 647 22.26 -6.61 -1.06
C ARG A 647 22.52 -7.49 0.17
N ARG A 648 23.25 -7.01 1.18
CA ARG A 648 23.73 -7.83 2.30
C ARG A 648 22.64 -8.20 3.30
N ASP A 649 21.61 -7.38 3.45
CA ASP A 649 20.60 -7.58 4.50
C ASP A 649 19.53 -8.63 4.17
N GLY A 650 19.61 -9.36 3.06
CA GLY A 650 18.78 -10.55 2.80
C GLY A 650 17.27 -10.30 2.65
N SER A 651 16.76 -9.11 2.98
CA SER A 651 15.44 -8.63 2.59
C SER A 651 15.56 -7.19 2.09
N SER A 652 15.39 -7.01 0.78
CA SER A 652 15.39 -5.70 0.13
C SER A 652 14.07 -4.97 0.43
N ILE A 653 13.81 -4.68 1.71
CA ILE A 653 12.67 -3.87 2.10
C ILE A 653 13.02 -2.42 1.76
N VAL A 654 12.27 -1.85 0.83
CA VAL A 654 12.49 -0.52 0.26
C VAL A 654 11.31 0.36 0.64
N GLU A 655 11.61 1.55 1.15
CA GLU A 655 10.63 2.62 1.29
C GLU A 655 10.58 3.43 -0.01
N CYS A 656 9.37 3.73 -0.49
CA CYS A 656 9.17 4.52 -1.69
C CYS A 656 8.18 5.66 -1.45
N ARG A 657 8.68 6.89 -1.58
CA ARG A 657 7.91 8.14 -1.43
C ARG A 657 7.66 8.86 -2.77
N ILE A 658 8.00 8.21 -3.87
CA ILE A 658 7.86 8.82 -5.20
C ILE A 658 6.37 8.93 -5.54
N PRO A 659 5.88 10.12 -5.94
CA PRO A 659 4.50 10.30 -6.37
C PRO A 659 4.14 9.30 -7.48
N LYS A 660 2.90 8.79 -7.46
CA LYS A 660 2.39 7.81 -8.45
C LYS A 660 3.07 6.45 -8.45
N ALA A 661 4.09 6.22 -7.62
CA ALA A 661 4.63 4.88 -7.46
C ALA A 661 3.58 3.95 -6.84
N ARG A 662 3.53 2.71 -7.34
CA ARG A 662 2.62 1.68 -6.84
C ARG A 662 3.37 0.39 -6.52
N VAL A 663 2.85 -0.34 -5.54
CA VAL A 663 3.28 -1.70 -5.24
C VAL A 663 2.07 -2.61 -5.14
N VAL A 664 2.20 -3.81 -5.70
CA VAL A 664 1.18 -4.85 -5.69
C VAL A 664 1.75 -6.09 -5.01
N LEU A 665 1.07 -6.57 -3.96
CA LEU A 665 1.26 -7.91 -3.44
C LEU A 665 0.15 -8.81 -3.99
N SER A 666 0.53 -9.85 -4.73
CA SER A 666 -0.37 -10.90 -5.18
C SER A 666 -0.27 -12.10 -4.26
N LEU A 667 -1.39 -12.59 -3.72
CA LEU A 667 -1.40 -13.82 -2.92
C LEU A 667 -1.30 -15.09 -3.79
N ARG A 668 -1.28 -14.95 -5.11
CA ARG A 668 -0.93 -16.05 -6.02
C ARG A 668 0.58 -16.18 -6.03
N GLY A 669 1.11 -17.29 -5.51
CA GLY A 669 2.47 -17.62 -5.84
C GLY A 669 2.57 -18.02 -7.31
N GLU A 670 3.57 -17.45 -7.96
CA GLU A 670 3.92 -17.74 -9.36
C GLU A 670 4.66 -19.07 -9.48
#